data_AF-A0A9W8LG10-F1
#
_entry.id   AF-A0A9W8LG10-F1
#
_cell.length_a   1.000
_cell.length_b   1.000
_cell.length_c   1.000
_cell.angle_alpha   90.00
_cell.angle_beta   90.00
_cell.angle_gamma   90.00
#
_symmetry.space_group_name_H-M   'P 1'
#
loop_
_entity.id
_entity.type
_entity.pdbx_description
1 polymer ?
#
loop_
_entity_poly.entity_id
_entity_poly.type
_entity_poly.pdbx_seq_one_letter_code
_entity_poly.pdbx_strand_id
1 'polypeptide(L)'
;MDESLLDKKASFQALDLDDRLLRALGGMGLVHPTLVQAKAIPLALAGKDVLARAKTGSGKTAAFWLPVLHKILAAKDALPAASEQRKATRALVLVPTRELAEQVTNYAAGLTRFCDRDVAVVNIAGSAPLHVQAPLLAEQPDVVVSTPAKIMKHLVARSIDLSQSLEMLVIDEADLVLSFGYEDDIKGIVARLPKIHQSMLLSATLNKGVESLKSLVLSAPAVLKLEDNREEAAKLVQYVIRCTEDEKYLLTYVILKLRLIAGKCILFVNDIDRCYRLKLFLEQFSIKACVLNSELPLNSRYHIVEEFNRGVYDYIIATDESDRMGERDNAGGDEMEVEEAVVEESTTENPPAEKTDPHAEKTAPAKKPQRKRKRAQDKEYGVSRGIDFKGVAAVINFDFPASARAYTHRVGRTARAGQRGMSLSFVERDSVQERVASSQAQQDEAVFERVAQQQQKRGCEIQPYRFDMKQVEGFRYRSTDALRNVSRNAIREARIKELKHEILNSEKLKAYFEDKPQDLHFLRHDKALHPSQIQPHMKHVPQYLLPKISGIAQADGVATTAEDAFVPFNKPKRPPRRGKPARKPRGKGADPLKALGKRRRNTIDFGDPEAVRALNSALLRVYFDLDVQLPPDSLCPAVANRLGYVEWIRDSVLAELGPGSRLLPGLDVGTGASCIYPLLGARVLPRCSFVGTDVNAESIAAARANVGRNGLQDRIALFLSRDRAATLPLDAEGFPLPPSTAADGSAFAFSMCNPPFYRDRAEREQLARAKSRPPGLSTDGKDDELYTAGGEDAFLARMVDESARLGARIHWYTTMTGRKATLAALKTRVRAARARRVREGSLVHGRTTRWVLAWSFLDQTRFALELPGRTPADAARWLEAAAAALAIAVHPAGSEDGRALYACAAAERTWTRQWRRQQQQQQQRQRQKPGEADAGPAATGSTPPVLRFTAAVSPNGASAAAARIDLFLEPGYDSSALLSLHGHLSRALLADSASSAPTKPQPEPAG
;
A
#
# COMPACT_ATOMS: atom_id res chain seq x y z
N MET A 1 1.43 -36.48 -19.85
CA MET A 1 1.33 -35.60 -21.04
C MET A 1 -0.11 -35.57 -21.51
N ASP A 2 -0.59 -34.49 -22.11
CA ASP A 2 -1.92 -34.45 -22.74
C ASP A 2 -1.88 -35.28 -24.03
N GLU A 3 -2.64 -36.38 -24.09
CA GLU A 3 -2.66 -37.27 -25.24
C GLU A 3 -3.11 -36.60 -26.54
N SER A 4 -3.88 -35.51 -26.45
CA SER A 4 -4.37 -34.76 -27.62
C SER A 4 -3.27 -34.02 -28.38
N LEU A 5 -2.09 -33.87 -27.77
CA LEU A 5 -0.93 -33.21 -28.37
C LEU A 5 0.06 -34.21 -28.98
N LEU A 6 -0.12 -35.50 -28.73
CA LEU A 6 0.71 -36.58 -29.28
C LEU A 6 0.30 -36.86 -30.72
N ASP A 7 1.28 -36.95 -31.61
CA ASP A 7 1.08 -37.55 -32.91
C ASP A 7 1.16 -39.06 -32.76
N LYS A 8 0.01 -39.70 -32.48
CA LYS A 8 -0.09 -41.15 -32.29
C LYS A 8 0.32 -41.95 -33.53
N LYS A 9 0.44 -41.31 -34.70
CA LYS A 9 0.89 -41.95 -35.95
C LYS A 9 2.41 -41.86 -36.14
N ALA A 10 3.09 -41.00 -35.39
CA ALA A 10 4.53 -40.83 -35.46
C ALA A 10 5.24 -41.55 -34.30
N SER A 11 6.48 -41.95 -34.53
CA SER A 11 7.40 -42.50 -33.53
C SER A 11 8.71 -41.74 -33.58
N PHE A 12 9.38 -41.55 -32.45
CA PHE A 12 10.72 -40.95 -32.41
C PHE A 12 11.73 -41.76 -33.23
N GLN A 13 11.55 -43.07 -33.34
CA GLN A 13 12.39 -43.94 -34.18
C GLN A 13 12.32 -43.58 -35.67
N ALA A 14 11.19 -43.03 -36.14
CA ALA A 14 11.03 -42.61 -37.52
C ALA A 14 11.67 -41.25 -37.83
N LEU A 15 12.25 -40.57 -36.82
CA LEU A 15 12.86 -39.24 -36.96
C LEU A 15 14.39 -39.31 -37.15
N ASP A 16 14.96 -40.51 -37.30
CA ASP A 16 16.40 -40.76 -37.56
C ASP A 16 17.32 -40.05 -36.55
N LEU A 17 16.95 -40.14 -35.27
CA LEU A 17 17.73 -39.58 -34.16
C LEU A 17 18.83 -40.54 -33.71
N ASP A 18 19.85 -40.01 -33.03
CA ASP A 18 20.95 -40.82 -32.48
C ASP A 18 20.40 -41.85 -31.48
N ASP A 19 20.91 -43.09 -31.54
CA ASP A 19 20.46 -44.20 -30.70
C ASP A 19 20.52 -43.89 -29.19
N ARG A 20 21.52 -43.10 -28.75
CA ARG A 20 21.66 -42.69 -27.35
C ARG A 20 20.50 -41.79 -26.93
N LEU A 21 20.07 -40.89 -27.80
CA LEU A 21 18.92 -40.01 -27.57
C LEU A 21 17.59 -40.80 -27.61
N LEU A 22 17.44 -41.73 -28.54
CA LEU A 22 16.26 -42.63 -28.60
C LEU A 22 16.13 -43.45 -27.31
N ARG A 23 17.25 -43.98 -26.80
CA ARG A 23 17.28 -44.70 -25.52
C ARG A 23 16.92 -43.79 -24.34
N ALA A 24 17.38 -42.54 -24.34
CA ALA A 24 17.03 -41.55 -23.32
C ALA A 24 15.53 -41.24 -23.32
N LEU A 25 14.95 -41.02 -24.50
CA LEU A 25 13.51 -40.79 -24.68
C LEU A 25 12.68 -41.96 -24.13
N GLY A 26 13.08 -43.20 -24.41
CA GLY A 26 12.45 -44.39 -23.84
C GLY A 26 12.53 -44.43 -22.30
N GLY A 27 13.69 -44.10 -21.73
CA GLY A 27 13.88 -43.99 -20.27
C GLY A 27 13.09 -42.86 -19.61
N MET A 28 12.73 -41.82 -20.36
CA MET A 28 11.87 -40.71 -19.93
C MET A 28 10.37 -41.01 -20.12
N GLY A 29 10.02 -42.18 -20.68
CA GLY A 29 8.62 -42.56 -20.96
C GLY A 29 8.00 -41.84 -22.15
N LEU A 30 8.82 -41.29 -23.06
CA LEU A 30 8.37 -40.56 -24.25
C LEU A 30 8.26 -41.50 -25.45
N VAL A 31 7.08 -42.10 -25.64
CA VAL A 31 6.83 -43.08 -26.71
C VAL A 31 6.55 -42.42 -28.06
N HIS A 32 5.71 -41.38 -28.06
CA HIS A 32 5.30 -40.66 -29.27
C HIS A 32 5.71 -39.20 -29.24
N PRO A 33 6.16 -38.61 -30.37
CA PRO A 33 6.41 -37.19 -30.44
C PRO A 33 5.10 -36.41 -30.38
N THR A 34 5.17 -35.21 -29.81
CA THR A 34 4.09 -34.22 -29.91
C THR A 34 4.00 -33.65 -31.34
N LEU A 35 2.88 -33.05 -31.71
CA LEU A 35 2.68 -32.43 -33.03
C LEU A 35 3.78 -31.40 -33.38
N VAL A 36 4.26 -30.63 -32.39
CA VAL A 36 5.38 -29.70 -32.61
C VAL A 36 6.70 -30.41 -32.82
N GLN A 37 6.96 -31.48 -32.08
CA GLN A 37 8.17 -32.29 -32.23
C GLN A 37 8.19 -33.00 -33.59
N ALA A 38 7.09 -33.65 -33.97
CA ALA A 38 6.96 -34.39 -35.23
C ALA A 38 7.21 -33.50 -36.46
N LYS A 39 6.80 -32.23 -36.42
CA LYS A 39 7.01 -31.28 -37.53
C LYS A 39 8.33 -30.51 -37.43
N ALA A 40 8.73 -30.06 -36.25
CA ALA A 40 9.90 -29.20 -36.09
C ALA A 40 11.22 -29.98 -36.17
N ILE A 41 11.28 -31.19 -35.61
CA ILE A 41 12.52 -31.97 -35.52
C ILE A 41 13.07 -32.29 -36.93
N PRO A 42 12.28 -32.83 -37.89
CA PRO A 42 12.80 -33.10 -39.24
C PRO A 42 13.30 -31.85 -39.97
N LEU A 43 12.58 -30.73 -39.83
CA LEU A 43 12.97 -29.45 -40.45
C LEU A 43 14.28 -28.92 -39.87
N ALA A 44 14.44 -29.02 -38.56
CA ALA A 44 15.65 -28.60 -37.88
C ALA A 44 16.85 -29.52 -38.21
N LEU A 45 16.64 -30.84 -38.27
CA LEU A 45 17.68 -31.79 -38.69
C LEU A 45 18.14 -31.53 -40.13
N ALA A 46 17.21 -31.18 -41.03
CA ALA A 46 17.51 -30.77 -42.40
C ALA A 46 18.23 -29.40 -42.53
N GLY A 47 18.53 -28.72 -41.41
CA GLY A 47 19.29 -27.47 -41.41
C GLY A 47 18.46 -26.21 -41.69
N LYS A 48 17.13 -26.31 -41.76
CA LYS A 48 16.26 -25.14 -41.96
C LYS A 48 16.09 -24.36 -40.67
N ASP A 49 16.02 -23.04 -40.76
CA ASP A 49 15.58 -22.20 -39.66
C ASP A 49 14.11 -22.49 -39.34
N VAL A 50 13.75 -22.46 -38.05
CA VAL A 50 12.40 -22.83 -37.60
C VAL A 50 11.79 -21.74 -36.75
N LEU A 51 10.60 -21.27 -37.12
CA LEU A 51 9.73 -20.45 -36.28
C LEU A 51 8.55 -21.31 -35.83
N ALA A 52 8.57 -21.76 -34.57
CA ALA A 52 7.52 -22.61 -34.02
C ALA A 52 6.59 -21.82 -33.10
N ARG A 53 5.33 -21.62 -33.53
CA ARG A 53 4.26 -21.11 -32.68
C ARG A 53 3.50 -22.28 -32.05
N ALA A 54 3.71 -22.49 -30.75
CA ALA A 54 3.00 -23.50 -29.99
C ALA A 54 2.87 -23.10 -28.51
N LYS A 55 1.74 -23.48 -27.88
CA LYS A 55 1.49 -23.16 -26.47
C LYS A 55 2.49 -23.80 -25.52
N THR A 56 2.60 -23.28 -24.30
CA THR A 56 3.39 -23.91 -23.23
C THR A 56 2.85 -25.32 -22.94
N GLY A 57 3.75 -26.27 -22.69
CA GLY A 57 3.41 -27.68 -22.48
C GLY A 57 3.24 -28.50 -23.76
N SER A 58 3.35 -27.90 -24.96
CA SER A 58 3.24 -28.62 -26.23
C SER A 58 4.48 -29.45 -26.60
N GLY A 59 5.51 -29.51 -25.76
CA GLY A 59 6.75 -30.25 -26.04
C GLY A 59 7.83 -29.46 -26.79
N LYS A 60 7.74 -28.13 -26.84
CA LYS A 60 8.73 -27.23 -27.49
C LYS A 60 10.18 -27.50 -27.09
N THR A 61 10.41 -27.77 -25.80
CA THR A 61 11.75 -28.01 -25.26
C THR A 61 12.46 -29.19 -25.93
N ALA A 62 11.79 -30.33 -26.11
CA ALA A 62 12.39 -31.45 -26.84
C ALA A 62 12.50 -31.17 -28.34
N ALA A 63 11.59 -30.35 -28.90
CA ALA A 63 11.56 -30.03 -30.32
C ALA A 63 12.82 -29.30 -30.80
N PHE A 64 13.48 -28.51 -29.93
CA PHE A 64 14.79 -27.94 -30.23
C PHE A 64 15.95 -28.75 -29.64
N TRP A 65 15.80 -29.38 -28.47
CA TRP A 65 16.92 -30.11 -27.87
C TRP A 65 17.35 -31.32 -28.70
N LEU A 66 16.41 -32.09 -29.25
CA LEU A 66 16.73 -33.27 -30.04
C LEU A 66 17.59 -32.95 -31.27
N PRO A 67 17.25 -31.96 -32.12
CA PRO A 67 18.11 -31.58 -33.23
C PRO A 67 19.45 -30.95 -32.78
N VAL A 68 19.47 -30.16 -31.69
CA VAL A 68 20.73 -29.61 -31.13
C VAL A 68 21.68 -30.74 -30.74
N LEU A 69 21.21 -31.68 -29.91
CA LEU A 69 22.04 -32.76 -29.38
C LEU A 69 22.46 -33.73 -30.49
N HIS A 70 21.56 -34.09 -31.41
CA HIS A 70 21.87 -34.97 -32.52
C HIS A 70 22.98 -34.39 -33.41
N LYS A 71 22.92 -33.11 -33.76
CA LYS A 71 23.97 -32.49 -34.59
C LYS A 71 25.32 -32.41 -33.89
N ILE A 72 25.34 -32.15 -32.58
CA ILE A 72 26.58 -32.14 -31.80
C ILE A 72 27.20 -33.55 -31.78
N LEU A 73 26.40 -34.59 -31.55
CA LEU A 73 26.87 -35.97 -31.57
C LEU A 73 27.41 -36.36 -32.94
N ALA A 74 26.67 -36.06 -34.02
CA ALA A 74 27.11 -36.32 -35.39
C ALA A 74 28.42 -35.58 -35.75
N ALA A 75 28.54 -34.31 -35.38
CA ALA A 75 29.75 -33.52 -35.60
C ALA A 75 30.96 -34.09 -34.82
N LYS A 76 30.73 -34.60 -33.61
CA LYS A 76 31.77 -35.27 -32.84
C LYS A 76 32.15 -36.61 -33.44
N ASP A 77 31.20 -37.45 -33.83
CA ASP A 77 31.47 -38.78 -34.38
C ASP A 77 32.20 -38.70 -35.74
N ALA A 78 32.03 -37.61 -36.48
CA ALA A 78 32.82 -37.31 -37.69
C ALA A 78 34.29 -36.92 -37.40
N LEU A 79 34.65 -36.62 -36.14
CA LEU A 79 35.99 -36.20 -35.73
C LEU A 79 36.70 -37.30 -34.91
N PRO A 80 38.02 -37.52 -35.14
CA PRO A 80 38.79 -38.47 -34.33
C PRO A 80 38.71 -38.15 -32.83
N ALA A 81 38.60 -39.18 -31.99
CA ALA A 81 38.40 -39.03 -30.53
C ALA A 81 39.46 -38.15 -29.83
N ALA A 82 40.68 -38.10 -30.38
CA ALA A 82 41.80 -37.30 -29.85
C ALA A 82 41.85 -35.85 -30.39
N SER A 83 40.98 -35.45 -31.32
CA SER A 83 41.02 -34.11 -31.92
C SER A 83 40.56 -33.04 -30.94
N GLU A 84 41.36 -31.98 -30.77
CA GLU A 84 40.97 -30.81 -29.97
C GLU A 84 39.74 -30.10 -30.54
N GLN A 85 39.48 -30.24 -31.85
CA GLN A 85 38.30 -29.68 -32.53
C GLN A 85 36.98 -30.31 -32.02
N ARG A 86 37.04 -31.44 -31.30
CA ARG A 86 35.85 -31.99 -30.63
C ARG A 86 35.34 -31.05 -29.53
N LYS A 87 36.20 -30.25 -28.91
CA LYS A 87 35.83 -29.24 -27.91
C LYS A 87 35.51 -27.92 -28.61
N ALA A 88 34.23 -27.58 -28.68
CA ALA A 88 33.78 -26.31 -29.22
C ALA A 88 32.33 -26.04 -28.79
N THR A 89 32.03 -24.80 -28.43
CA THR A 89 30.64 -24.38 -28.18
C THR A 89 29.88 -24.22 -29.48
N ARG A 90 29.08 -25.24 -29.82
CA ARG A 90 28.33 -25.34 -31.07
C ARG A 90 26.91 -24.80 -30.97
N ALA A 91 26.33 -24.76 -29.77
CA ALA A 91 24.97 -24.26 -29.60
C ALA A 91 24.82 -23.27 -28.45
N LEU A 92 23.96 -22.27 -28.67
CA LEU A 92 23.57 -21.27 -27.69
C LEU A 92 22.04 -21.30 -27.53
N VAL A 93 21.56 -21.58 -26.32
CA VAL A 93 20.14 -21.57 -25.99
C VAL A 93 19.85 -20.34 -25.15
N LEU A 94 19.16 -19.37 -25.75
CA LEU A 94 18.67 -18.17 -25.11
C LEU A 94 17.28 -18.41 -24.54
N VAL A 95 17.16 -18.17 -23.24
CA VAL A 95 15.90 -18.24 -22.50
C VAL A 95 15.64 -16.91 -21.79
N PRO A 96 14.37 -16.55 -21.56
CA PRO A 96 14.00 -15.29 -20.92
C PRO A 96 14.37 -15.20 -19.44
N THR A 97 14.56 -16.32 -18.75
CA THR A 97 14.62 -16.36 -17.28
C THR A 97 15.59 -17.43 -16.78
N ARG A 98 16.10 -17.26 -15.56
CA ARG A 98 17.01 -18.22 -14.92
C ARG A 98 16.32 -19.54 -14.61
N GLU A 99 15.07 -19.48 -14.18
CA GLU A 99 14.24 -20.63 -13.82
C GLU A 99 13.93 -21.45 -15.07
N LEU A 100 13.62 -20.80 -16.19
CA LEU A 100 13.46 -21.49 -17.46
C LEU A 100 14.80 -22.08 -17.94
N ALA A 101 15.93 -21.40 -17.70
CA ALA A 101 17.25 -21.96 -17.97
C ALA A 101 17.49 -23.25 -17.18
N GLU A 102 17.19 -23.25 -15.88
CA GLU A 102 17.29 -24.42 -15.02
C GLU A 102 16.35 -25.56 -15.50
N GLN A 103 15.10 -25.25 -15.87
CA GLN A 103 14.15 -26.24 -16.40
C GLN A 103 14.63 -26.86 -17.71
N VAL A 104 15.07 -26.02 -18.65
CA VAL A 104 15.57 -26.46 -19.97
C VAL A 104 16.86 -27.26 -19.83
N THR A 105 17.75 -26.87 -18.91
CA THR A 105 19.00 -27.59 -18.61
C THR A 105 18.72 -28.95 -17.95
N ASN A 106 17.81 -29.01 -16.98
CA ASN A 106 17.41 -30.26 -16.34
C ASN A 106 16.74 -31.22 -17.33
N TYR A 107 15.96 -30.68 -18.29
CA TYR A 107 15.41 -31.49 -19.36
C TYR A 107 16.51 -32.06 -20.27
N ALA A 108 17.52 -31.26 -20.60
CA ALA A 108 18.69 -31.70 -21.36
C ALA A 108 19.43 -32.84 -20.66
N ALA A 109 19.63 -32.75 -19.34
CA ALA A 109 20.26 -33.81 -18.55
C ALA A 109 19.53 -35.16 -18.64
N GLY A 110 18.20 -35.13 -18.79
CA GLY A 110 17.40 -36.33 -19.07
C GLY A 110 17.71 -36.93 -20.45
N LEU A 111 17.81 -36.08 -21.48
CA LEU A 111 18.11 -36.48 -22.85
C LEU A 111 19.56 -36.93 -23.04
N THR A 112 20.51 -36.33 -22.31
CA THR A 112 21.93 -36.66 -22.40
C THR A 112 22.37 -37.81 -21.50
N ARG A 113 21.44 -38.46 -20.78
CA ARG A 113 21.74 -39.55 -19.83
C ARG A 113 22.63 -40.67 -20.41
N PHE A 114 22.53 -40.94 -21.71
CA PHE A 114 23.32 -41.97 -22.40
C PHE A 114 24.45 -41.41 -23.29
N CYS A 115 24.71 -40.11 -23.21
CA CYS A 115 25.78 -39.40 -23.93
C CYS A 115 26.41 -38.27 -23.08
N ASP A 116 26.36 -38.38 -21.75
CA ASP A 116 26.83 -37.37 -20.79
C ASP A 116 28.34 -37.13 -20.86
N ARG A 117 29.10 -38.16 -21.25
CA ARG A 117 30.53 -38.08 -21.55
C ARG A 117 30.84 -37.39 -22.87
N ASP A 118 29.89 -37.41 -23.80
CA ASP A 118 30.05 -36.88 -25.15
C ASP A 118 29.51 -35.46 -25.29
N VAL A 119 28.54 -35.03 -24.48
CA VAL A 119 27.90 -33.71 -24.60
C VAL A 119 27.91 -32.96 -23.27
N ALA A 120 28.62 -31.84 -23.25
CA ALA A 120 28.66 -30.92 -22.11
C ALA A 120 27.66 -29.77 -22.31
N VAL A 121 26.69 -29.67 -21.40
CA VAL A 121 25.72 -28.56 -21.35
C VAL A 121 25.97 -27.73 -20.09
N VAL A 122 26.24 -26.44 -20.26
CA VAL A 122 26.51 -25.51 -19.14
C VAL A 122 25.44 -24.43 -19.08
N ASN A 123 24.85 -24.25 -17.89
CA ASN A 123 23.92 -23.17 -17.60
C ASN A 123 24.63 -22.01 -16.90
N ILE A 124 24.69 -20.85 -17.55
CA ILE A 124 25.30 -19.64 -16.97
C ILE A 124 24.27 -18.60 -16.53
N ALA A 125 22.97 -18.85 -16.70
CA ALA A 125 21.89 -17.92 -16.33
C ALA A 125 21.83 -17.61 -14.82
N GLY A 126 22.55 -18.36 -13.99
CA GLY A 126 22.65 -18.17 -12.55
C GLY A 126 23.23 -16.82 -12.10
N SER A 127 23.03 -16.52 -10.80
CA SER A 127 23.56 -15.31 -10.15
C SER A 127 25.08 -15.33 -9.92
N ALA A 128 25.76 -16.45 -10.22
CA ALA A 128 27.19 -16.59 -10.03
C ALA A 128 27.98 -15.47 -10.74
N PRO A 129 29.01 -14.90 -10.09
CA PRO A 129 29.86 -13.87 -10.70
C PRO A 129 30.55 -14.36 -11.98
N LEU A 130 30.88 -13.43 -12.89
CA LEU A 130 31.53 -13.75 -14.16
C LEU A 130 32.84 -14.54 -13.98
N HIS A 131 33.64 -14.21 -12.98
CA HIS A 131 34.93 -14.86 -12.73
C HIS A 131 34.78 -16.32 -12.28
N VAL A 132 33.64 -16.71 -11.70
CA VAL A 132 33.34 -18.11 -11.34
C VAL A 132 32.89 -18.90 -12.56
N GLN A 133 32.22 -18.24 -13.50
CA GLN A 133 31.70 -18.86 -14.73
C GLN A 133 32.74 -18.92 -15.85
N ALA A 134 33.72 -18.01 -15.88
CA ALA A 134 34.75 -17.97 -16.91
C ALA A 134 35.56 -19.29 -17.01
N PRO A 135 35.97 -19.95 -15.92
CA PRO A 135 36.60 -21.27 -15.99
C PRO A 135 35.71 -22.34 -16.64
N LEU A 136 34.41 -22.36 -16.32
CA LEU A 136 33.46 -23.32 -16.91
C LEU A 136 33.30 -23.12 -18.42
N LEU A 137 33.35 -21.87 -18.89
CA LEU A 137 33.30 -21.54 -20.31
C LEU A 137 34.64 -21.81 -21.01
N ALA A 138 35.76 -21.69 -20.30
CA ALA A 138 37.09 -22.01 -20.81
C ALA A 138 37.27 -23.51 -21.12
N GLU A 139 36.46 -24.39 -20.50
CA GLU A 139 36.40 -25.81 -20.85
C GLU A 139 35.70 -26.09 -22.20
N GLN A 140 35.17 -25.05 -22.86
CA GLN A 140 34.50 -25.10 -24.16
C GLN A 140 33.34 -26.11 -24.19
N PRO A 141 32.30 -25.91 -23.35
CA PRO A 141 31.14 -26.78 -23.36
C PRO A 141 30.44 -26.74 -24.71
N ASP A 142 29.81 -27.84 -25.11
CA ASP A 142 29.15 -27.96 -26.42
C ASP A 142 27.93 -27.04 -26.54
N VAL A 143 27.21 -26.88 -25.42
CA VAL A 143 26.00 -26.05 -25.34
C VAL A 143 26.08 -25.12 -24.15
N VAL A 144 25.78 -23.85 -24.39
CA VAL A 144 25.58 -22.86 -23.34
C VAL A 144 24.11 -22.48 -23.27
N VAL A 145 23.51 -22.61 -22.08
CA VAL A 145 22.16 -22.12 -21.78
C VAL A 145 22.29 -20.83 -20.97
N SER A 146 21.63 -19.76 -21.41
CA SER A 146 21.78 -18.44 -20.78
C SER A 146 20.58 -17.52 -21.02
N THR A 147 20.49 -16.46 -20.22
CA THR A 147 19.69 -15.29 -20.58
C THR A 147 20.49 -14.35 -21.50
N PRO A 148 19.85 -13.60 -22.41
CA PRO A 148 20.56 -12.71 -23.34
C PRO A 148 21.51 -11.73 -22.63
N ALA A 149 21.04 -11.05 -21.59
CA ALA A 149 21.86 -10.10 -20.83
C ALA A 149 23.09 -10.77 -20.18
N LYS A 150 23.00 -12.04 -19.80
CA LYS A 150 24.10 -12.74 -19.13
C LYS A 150 25.16 -13.19 -20.13
N ILE A 151 24.78 -13.82 -21.25
CA ILE A 151 25.75 -14.21 -22.28
C ILE A 151 26.40 -12.98 -22.92
N MET A 152 25.66 -11.88 -23.10
CA MET A 152 26.18 -10.62 -23.61
C MET A 152 27.36 -10.12 -22.76
N LYS A 153 27.26 -10.22 -21.42
CA LYS A 153 28.38 -9.87 -20.52
C LYS A 153 29.61 -10.74 -20.74
N HIS A 154 29.43 -12.04 -20.97
CA HIS A 154 30.54 -12.97 -21.23
C HIS A 154 31.21 -12.72 -22.59
N LEU A 155 30.42 -12.37 -23.62
CA LEU A 155 30.91 -11.98 -24.94
C LEU A 155 31.68 -10.66 -24.90
N VAL A 156 31.19 -9.66 -24.16
CA VAL A 156 31.90 -8.38 -23.96
C VAL A 156 33.19 -8.58 -23.17
N ALA A 157 33.15 -9.39 -22.11
CA ALA A 157 34.31 -9.73 -21.29
C ALA A 157 35.31 -10.67 -21.98
N ARG A 158 34.99 -11.16 -23.18
CA ARG A 158 35.80 -12.14 -23.94
C ARG A 158 36.13 -13.42 -23.17
N SER A 159 35.25 -13.80 -22.25
CA SER A 159 35.34 -15.09 -21.54
C SER A 159 34.80 -16.26 -22.36
N ILE A 160 34.09 -15.97 -23.45
CA ILE A 160 33.68 -16.92 -24.47
C ILE A 160 33.71 -16.20 -25.82
N ASP A 161 34.12 -16.90 -26.86
CA ASP A 161 34.02 -16.46 -28.25
C ASP A 161 33.18 -17.46 -29.02
N LEU A 162 32.12 -16.96 -29.66
CA LEU A 162 31.17 -17.75 -30.43
C LEU A 162 31.28 -17.49 -31.93
N SER A 163 32.16 -16.58 -32.36
CA SER A 163 32.21 -16.04 -33.72
C SER A 163 32.60 -17.05 -34.80
N GLN A 164 33.21 -18.18 -34.42
CA GLN A 164 33.66 -19.22 -35.34
C GLN A 164 33.05 -20.60 -35.08
N SER A 165 32.71 -20.91 -33.83
CA SER A 165 32.33 -22.25 -33.39
C SER A 165 30.83 -22.51 -33.36
N LEU A 166 30.01 -21.45 -33.30
CA LEU A 166 28.57 -21.59 -33.11
C LEU A 166 27.88 -22.05 -34.40
N GLU A 167 27.20 -23.20 -34.35
CA GLU A 167 26.44 -23.76 -35.45
C GLU A 167 24.94 -23.50 -35.29
N MET A 168 24.44 -23.42 -34.05
CA MET A 168 23.01 -23.29 -33.76
C MET A 168 22.68 -22.26 -32.68
N LEU A 169 21.70 -21.40 -32.96
CA LEU A 169 21.09 -20.47 -32.01
C LEU A 169 19.63 -20.85 -31.75
N VAL A 170 19.27 -21.00 -30.49
CA VAL A 170 17.88 -21.24 -30.08
C VAL A 170 17.40 -20.08 -29.22
N ILE A 171 16.23 -19.54 -29.52
CA ILE A 171 15.51 -18.60 -28.65
C ILE A 171 14.20 -19.24 -28.25
N ASP A 172 14.11 -19.70 -26.99
CA ASP A 172 12.90 -20.29 -26.43
C ASP A 172 12.05 -19.21 -25.74
N GLU A 173 10.73 -19.37 -25.84
CA GLU A 173 9.73 -18.40 -25.40
C GLU A 173 10.05 -16.94 -25.82
N ALA A 174 10.31 -16.73 -27.12
CA ALA A 174 10.82 -15.48 -27.66
C ALA A 174 9.91 -14.26 -27.44
N ASP A 175 8.59 -14.44 -27.34
CA ASP A 175 7.68 -13.35 -26.98
C ASP A 175 7.97 -12.81 -25.57
N LEU A 176 8.45 -13.66 -24.67
CA LEU A 176 8.90 -13.26 -23.34
C LEU A 176 10.24 -12.58 -23.39
N VAL A 177 11.18 -13.10 -24.17
CA VAL A 177 12.53 -12.53 -24.29
C VAL A 177 12.45 -11.05 -24.64
N LEU A 178 11.54 -10.67 -25.54
CA LEU A 178 11.23 -9.27 -25.86
C LEU A 178 10.52 -8.53 -24.73
N SER A 179 9.58 -9.19 -24.05
CA SER A 179 8.86 -8.65 -22.91
C SER A 179 9.79 -8.25 -21.76
N PHE A 180 10.92 -8.96 -21.62
CA PHE A 180 12.02 -8.65 -20.68
C PHE A 180 12.98 -7.55 -21.14
N GLY A 181 12.75 -6.97 -22.32
CA GLY A 181 13.57 -5.88 -22.84
C GLY A 181 14.95 -6.30 -23.36
N TYR A 182 15.16 -7.59 -23.64
CA TYR A 182 16.45 -8.10 -24.14
C TYR A 182 16.70 -7.83 -25.63
N GLU A 183 15.96 -6.92 -26.26
CA GLU A 183 16.05 -6.64 -27.69
C GLU A 183 17.46 -6.17 -28.08
N ASP A 184 18.04 -5.24 -27.32
CA ASP A 184 19.38 -4.71 -27.59
C ASP A 184 20.47 -5.73 -27.28
N ASP A 185 20.28 -6.55 -26.24
CA ASP A 185 21.20 -7.66 -25.94
C ASP A 185 21.21 -8.68 -27.08
N ILE A 186 20.05 -9.06 -27.63
CA ILE A 186 19.96 -9.98 -28.77
C ILE A 186 20.63 -9.40 -30.00
N LYS A 187 20.40 -8.14 -30.34
CA LYS A 187 21.11 -7.46 -31.44
C LYS A 187 22.63 -7.51 -31.23
N GLY A 188 23.07 -7.26 -30.00
CA GLY A 188 24.49 -7.34 -29.62
C GLY A 188 25.07 -8.75 -29.70
N ILE A 189 24.29 -9.78 -29.37
CA ILE A 189 24.68 -11.19 -29.50
C ILE A 189 24.81 -11.55 -30.97
N VAL A 190 23.76 -11.34 -31.78
CA VAL A 190 23.72 -11.68 -33.22
C VAL A 190 24.88 -11.03 -33.97
N ALA A 191 25.22 -9.78 -33.64
CA ALA A 191 26.37 -9.07 -34.24
C ALA A 191 27.74 -9.73 -33.98
N ARG A 192 27.83 -10.67 -33.02
CA ARG A 192 29.05 -11.39 -32.64
C ARG A 192 28.99 -12.88 -32.99
N LEU A 193 27.92 -13.34 -33.62
CA LEU A 193 27.76 -14.71 -34.09
C LEU A 193 28.34 -14.87 -35.51
N PRO A 194 28.69 -16.10 -35.93
CA PRO A 194 29.09 -16.37 -37.30
C PRO A 194 27.96 -16.02 -38.27
N LYS A 195 28.34 -15.61 -39.50
CA LYS A 195 27.36 -15.28 -40.54
C LYS A 195 26.48 -16.46 -40.95
N ILE A 196 27.02 -17.68 -40.84
CA ILE A 196 26.34 -18.92 -41.19
C ILE A 196 26.11 -19.68 -39.90
N HIS A 197 24.87 -19.71 -39.45
CA HIS A 197 24.39 -20.54 -38.35
C HIS A 197 22.90 -20.83 -38.59
N GLN A 198 22.41 -21.92 -38.00
CA GLN A 198 20.99 -22.24 -38.00
C GLN A 198 20.32 -21.61 -36.78
N SER A 199 19.13 -21.06 -36.95
CA SER A 199 18.37 -20.43 -35.88
C SER A 199 16.98 -21.05 -35.69
N MET A 200 16.60 -21.23 -34.42
CA MET A 200 15.27 -21.70 -34.03
C MET A 200 14.63 -20.71 -33.05
N LEU A 201 13.42 -20.26 -33.37
CA LEU A 201 12.64 -19.36 -32.53
C LEU A 201 11.34 -20.06 -32.13
N LEU A 202 11.17 -20.28 -30.83
CA LEU A 202 10.00 -20.93 -30.26
C LEU A 202 9.21 -19.90 -29.45
N SER A 203 7.90 -19.81 -29.69
CA SER A 203 7.04 -18.82 -29.03
C SER A 203 5.62 -19.32 -28.86
N ALA A 204 4.95 -18.90 -27.78
CA ALA A 204 3.52 -19.11 -27.63
C ALA A 204 2.69 -18.20 -28.56
N THR A 205 3.19 -17.00 -28.86
CA THR A 205 2.46 -15.98 -29.63
C THR A 205 3.26 -15.42 -30.79
N LEU A 206 2.56 -15.02 -31.85
CA LEU A 206 3.12 -14.19 -32.92
C LEU A 206 2.57 -12.77 -32.73
N ASN A 207 3.42 -11.88 -32.25
CA ASN A 207 3.14 -10.45 -32.13
C ASN A 207 4.14 -9.66 -32.99
N LYS A 208 3.93 -8.35 -33.16
CA LYS A 208 4.82 -7.50 -33.97
C LYS A 208 6.29 -7.57 -33.52
N GLY A 209 6.54 -7.74 -32.22
CA GLY A 209 7.88 -7.91 -31.68
C GLY A 209 8.54 -9.22 -32.14
N VAL A 210 7.83 -10.35 -32.04
CA VAL A 210 8.32 -11.65 -32.51
C VAL A 210 8.58 -11.63 -34.02
N GLU A 211 7.75 -10.94 -34.80
CA GLU A 211 8.03 -10.73 -36.24
C GLU A 211 9.31 -9.90 -36.45
N SER A 212 9.61 -8.92 -35.58
CA SER A 212 10.87 -8.18 -35.63
C SER A 212 12.07 -9.08 -35.29
N LEU A 213 11.93 -9.98 -34.31
CA LEU A 213 12.98 -10.98 -34.02
C LEU A 213 13.17 -11.98 -35.13
N LYS A 214 12.08 -12.42 -35.76
CA LYS A 214 12.14 -13.30 -36.92
C LYS A 214 13.02 -12.69 -38.01
N SER A 215 12.80 -11.42 -38.36
CA SER A 215 13.61 -10.73 -39.36
C SER A 215 15.06 -10.46 -38.92
N LEU A 216 15.33 -10.42 -37.62
CA LEU A 216 16.66 -10.18 -37.07
C LEU A 216 17.51 -11.46 -36.98
N VAL A 217 16.88 -12.58 -36.65
CA VAL A 217 17.56 -13.81 -36.22
C VAL A 217 17.45 -14.95 -37.23
N LEU A 218 16.35 -15.00 -38.00
CA LEU A 218 16.05 -16.12 -38.90
C LEU A 218 16.26 -15.74 -40.37
N SER A 219 16.76 -16.69 -41.15
CA SER A 219 16.92 -16.61 -42.60
C SER A 219 16.01 -17.63 -43.29
N ALA A 220 14.98 -17.15 -44.00
CA ALA A 220 13.97 -17.98 -44.69
C ALA A 220 13.38 -19.13 -43.81
N PRO A 221 12.79 -18.82 -42.64
CA PRO A 221 12.38 -19.85 -41.69
C PRO A 221 11.13 -20.62 -42.13
N ALA A 222 11.10 -21.92 -41.80
CA ALA A 222 9.88 -22.69 -41.81
C ALA A 222 8.97 -22.28 -40.64
N VAL A 223 7.80 -21.70 -40.96
CA VAL A 223 6.85 -21.21 -39.95
C VAL A 223 5.83 -22.29 -39.61
N LEU A 224 5.93 -22.84 -38.41
CA LEU A 224 5.00 -23.83 -37.88
C LEU A 224 3.94 -23.15 -37.02
N LYS A 225 2.70 -23.08 -37.52
CA LYS A 225 1.52 -22.63 -36.76
C LYS A 225 0.71 -23.86 -36.38
N LEU A 226 0.77 -24.27 -35.12
CA LEU A 226 -0.08 -25.34 -34.61
C LEU A 226 -1.32 -24.72 -33.99
N GLU A 227 -2.47 -25.05 -34.56
CA GLU A 227 -3.77 -24.61 -34.04
C GLU A 227 -4.12 -25.39 -32.77
N ASP A 228 -4.75 -24.71 -31.81
CA ASP A 228 -5.28 -25.37 -30.62
C ASP A 228 -6.43 -26.32 -31.04
N ASN A 229 -6.27 -27.62 -30.77
CA ASN A 229 -7.34 -28.60 -31.02
C ASN A 229 -8.64 -28.16 -30.31
N ARG A 230 -9.76 -28.23 -31.05
CA ARG A 230 -11.12 -27.94 -30.55
C ARG A 230 -11.52 -28.76 -29.32
N GLU A 231 -10.79 -29.81 -28.97
CA GLU A 231 -11.07 -30.66 -27.80
C GLU A 231 -10.68 -30.02 -26.46
N GLU A 232 -9.74 -29.07 -26.42
CA GLU A 232 -9.39 -28.37 -25.16
C GLU A 232 -10.46 -27.37 -24.72
N ALA A 233 -11.17 -26.78 -25.69
CA ALA A 233 -12.38 -25.99 -25.42
C ALA A 233 -13.41 -26.78 -24.59
N ALA A 234 -13.49 -28.10 -24.77
CA ALA A 234 -14.41 -28.95 -24.03
C ALA A 234 -14.00 -29.22 -22.57
N LYS A 235 -12.73 -29.02 -22.19
CA LYS A 235 -12.23 -29.22 -20.81
C LYS A 235 -12.39 -27.99 -19.91
N LEU A 236 -12.63 -26.82 -20.51
CA LEU A 236 -12.81 -25.55 -19.81
C LEU A 236 -14.29 -25.19 -19.70
N VAL A 237 -14.84 -25.22 -18.49
CA VAL A 237 -16.21 -24.74 -18.22
C VAL A 237 -16.17 -23.25 -17.90
N GLN A 238 -16.94 -22.44 -18.62
CA GLN A 238 -16.89 -20.97 -18.49
C GLN A 238 -18.21 -20.45 -17.94
N TYR A 239 -18.15 -19.68 -16.85
CA TYR A 239 -19.32 -19.09 -16.19
C TYR A 239 -19.27 -17.56 -16.19
N VAL A 240 -20.43 -16.93 -16.30
CA VAL A 240 -20.60 -15.48 -16.16
C VAL A 240 -21.65 -15.13 -15.10
N ILE A 241 -21.36 -14.12 -14.29
CA ILE A 241 -22.27 -13.53 -13.32
C ILE A 241 -22.34 -12.02 -13.55
N ARG A 242 -23.54 -11.50 -13.79
CA ARG A 242 -23.78 -10.05 -13.83
C ARG A 242 -24.10 -9.56 -12.43
N CYS A 243 -23.24 -8.70 -11.88
CA CYS A 243 -23.34 -8.27 -10.49
C CYS A 243 -22.83 -6.83 -10.31
N THR A 244 -23.28 -6.16 -9.24
CA THR A 244 -22.76 -4.83 -8.91
C THR A 244 -21.37 -4.92 -8.30
N GLU A 245 -20.65 -3.80 -8.23
CA GLU A 245 -19.33 -3.73 -7.60
C GLU A 245 -19.30 -4.33 -6.18
N ASP A 246 -20.27 -3.99 -5.33
CA ASP A 246 -20.37 -4.55 -3.96
C ASP A 246 -20.63 -6.07 -3.96
N GLU A 247 -21.40 -6.56 -4.94
CA GLU A 247 -21.71 -7.97 -5.10
C GLU A 247 -20.46 -8.78 -5.52
N LYS A 248 -19.53 -8.21 -6.30
CA LYS A 248 -18.26 -8.89 -6.66
C LYS A 248 -17.49 -9.33 -5.42
N TYR A 249 -17.34 -8.44 -4.43
CA TYR A 249 -16.66 -8.75 -3.16
C TYR A 249 -17.43 -9.77 -2.34
N LEU A 250 -18.76 -9.62 -2.24
CA LEU A 250 -19.62 -10.53 -1.49
C LEU A 250 -19.57 -11.95 -2.05
N LEU A 251 -19.71 -12.10 -3.37
CA LEU A 251 -19.70 -13.40 -4.03
C LEU A 251 -18.32 -14.04 -3.94
N THR A 252 -17.24 -13.28 -4.17
CA THR A 252 -15.86 -13.78 -3.99
C THR A 252 -15.63 -14.29 -2.57
N TYR A 253 -16.06 -13.52 -1.57
CA TYR A 253 -15.99 -13.92 -0.17
C TYR A 253 -16.72 -15.25 0.08
N VAL A 254 -17.97 -15.39 -0.39
CA VAL A 254 -18.77 -16.61 -0.19
C VAL A 254 -18.15 -17.80 -0.92
N ILE A 255 -17.75 -17.63 -2.18
CA ILE A 255 -17.13 -18.69 -3.00
C ILE A 255 -15.90 -19.26 -2.31
N LEU A 256 -14.99 -18.39 -1.87
CA LEU A 256 -13.72 -18.82 -1.27
C LEU A 256 -13.91 -19.29 0.18
N LYS A 257 -14.71 -18.60 1.00
CA LYS A 257 -14.88 -18.95 2.42
C LYS A 257 -15.63 -20.26 2.60
N LEU A 258 -16.64 -20.53 1.78
CA LEU A 258 -17.39 -21.78 1.80
C LEU A 258 -16.73 -22.87 0.95
N ARG A 259 -15.58 -22.59 0.31
CA ARG A 259 -14.85 -23.51 -0.56
C ARG A 259 -15.75 -24.13 -1.64
N LEU A 260 -16.58 -23.30 -2.27
CA LEU A 260 -17.45 -23.73 -3.37
C LEU A 260 -16.65 -24.15 -4.61
N ILE A 261 -15.41 -23.67 -4.70
CA ILE A 261 -14.42 -24.10 -5.68
C ILE A 261 -13.30 -24.79 -4.90
N ALA A 262 -13.03 -26.05 -5.25
CA ALA A 262 -11.94 -26.83 -4.67
C ALA A 262 -10.65 -26.63 -5.47
N GLY A 263 -9.53 -26.42 -4.77
CA GLY A 263 -8.20 -26.27 -5.38
C GLY A 263 -7.77 -24.82 -5.59
N LYS A 264 -6.66 -24.65 -6.32
CA LYS A 264 -5.98 -23.36 -6.46
C LYS A 264 -6.70 -22.45 -7.45
N CYS A 265 -6.82 -21.17 -7.11
CA CYS A 265 -7.51 -20.18 -7.94
C CYS A 265 -6.64 -18.96 -8.25
N ILE A 266 -6.78 -18.43 -9.46
CA ILE A 266 -6.20 -17.14 -9.87
C ILE A 266 -7.34 -16.13 -9.99
N LEU A 267 -7.22 -15.00 -9.28
CA LEU A 267 -8.17 -13.88 -9.32
C LEU A 267 -7.57 -12.72 -10.11
N PHE A 268 -8.16 -12.37 -11.25
CA PHE A 268 -7.69 -11.24 -12.05
C PHE A 268 -8.46 -9.95 -11.76
N VAL A 269 -7.72 -8.86 -11.58
CA VAL A 269 -8.23 -7.49 -11.40
C VAL A 269 -7.56 -6.54 -12.39
N ASN A 270 -8.19 -5.40 -12.68
CA ASN A 270 -7.73 -4.49 -13.74
C ASN A 270 -6.68 -3.46 -13.25
N ASP A 271 -6.49 -3.31 -11.94
CA ASP A 271 -5.47 -2.40 -11.39
C ASP A 271 -4.83 -2.88 -10.09
N ILE A 272 -3.64 -2.33 -9.83
CA ILE A 272 -2.79 -2.72 -8.70
C ILE A 272 -3.42 -2.34 -7.36
N ASP A 273 -4.10 -1.19 -7.26
CA ASP A 273 -4.75 -0.80 -6.01
C ASP A 273 -5.92 -1.76 -5.69
N ARG A 274 -6.63 -2.25 -6.71
CA ARG A 274 -7.65 -3.31 -6.60
C ARG A 274 -7.03 -4.64 -6.15
N CYS A 275 -5.83 -5.00 -6.61
CA CYS A 275 -5.13 -6.19 -6.11
C CYS A 275 -4.98 -6.17 -4.59
N TYR A 276 -4.41 -5.09 -4.06
CA TYR A 276 -4.21 -4.93 -2.62
C TYR A 276 -5.54 -4.73 -1.87
N ARG A 277 -6.53 -4.06 -2.48
CA ARG A 277 -7.88 -3.95 -1.90
C ARG A 277 -8.52 -5.31 -1.70
N LEU A 278 -8.48 -6.17 -2.72
CA LEU A 278 -9.02 -7.52 -2.65
C LEU A 278 -8.22 -8.39 -1.67
N LYS A 279 -6.89 -8.30 -1.67
CA LYS A 279 -6.01 -8.99 -0.69
C LYS A 279 -6.42 -8.65 0.75
N LEU A 280 -6.42 -7.36 1.08
CA LEU A 280 -6.75 -6.87 2.42
C LEU A 280 -8.17 -7.23 2.84
N PHE A 281 -9.11 -7.26 1.89
CA PHE A 281 -10.49 -7.69 2.11
C PHE A 281 -10.56 -9.19 2.46
N LEU A 282 -9.90 -10.05 1.69
CA LEU A 282 -9.86 -11.50 1.95
C LEU A 282 -9.17 -11.84 3.28
N GLU A 283 -8.12 -11.10 3.63
CA GLU A 283 -7.39 -11.24 4.90
C GLU A 283 -8.29 -11.00 6.13
N GLN A 284 -9.31 -10.13 6.03
CA GLN A 284 -10.31 -9.94 7.11
C GLN A 284 -11.02 -11.25 7.48
N PHE A 285 -11.14 -12.17 6.52
CA PHE A 285 -11.80 -13.47 6.69
C PHE A 285 -10.80 -14.61 6.87
N SER A 286 -9.52 -14.30 7.11
CA SER A 286 -8.41 -15.25 7.17
C SER A 286 -8.24 -16.10 5.90
N ILE A 287 -8.62 -15.54 4.74
CA ILE A 287 -8.34 -16.12 3.44
C ILE A 287 -7.02 -15.53 2.97
N LYS A 288 -5.97 -16.34 3.00
CA LYS A 288 -4.62 -15.89 2.58
C LYS A 288 -4.53 -15.91 1.07
N ALA A 289 -4.12 -14.78 0.49
CA ALA A 289 -3.84 -14.66 -0.93
C ALA A 289 -2.53 -13.90 -1.15
N CYS A 290 -1.77 -14.29 -2.16
CA CYS A 290 -0.60 -13.53 -2.63
C CYS A 290 -1.00 -12.58 -3.76
N VAL A 291 -0.26 -11.48 -3.92
CA VAL A 291 -0.49 -10.50 -4.99
C VAL A 291 0.64 -10.59 -6.00
N LEU A 292 0.29 -10.68 -7.27
CA LEU A 292 1.22 -10.71 -8.39
C LEU A 292 0.95 -9.50 -9.30
N ASN A 293 1.82 -8.50 -9.23
CA ASN A 293 1.70 -7.27 -10.01
C ASN A 293 3.08 -6.84 -10.55
N SER A 294 3.10 -5.82 -11.39
CA SER A 294 4.29 -5.45 -12.15
C SER A 294 5.26 -4.51 -11.49
N GLU A 295 4.86 -3.90 -10.39
CA GLU A 295 5.78 -3.10 -9.59
C GLU A 295 6.71 -3.99 -8.78
N LEU A 296 6.40 -5.29 -8.70
CA LEU A 296 7.28 -6.28 -8.11
C LEU A 296 8.38 -6.66 -9.11
N PRO A 297 9.65 -6.68 -8.69
CA PRO A 297 10.75 -7.20 -9.46
C PRO A 297 10.52 -8.62 -9.90
N LEU A 298 11.16 -8.96 -11.00
CA LEU A 298 11.03 -10.25 -11.65
C LEU A 298 11.27 -11.44 -10.70
N ASN A 299 12.33 -11.43 -9.89
CA ASN A 299 12.63 -12.53 -8.95
C ASN A 299 11.52 -12.76 -7.92
N SER A 300 10.89 -11.68 -7.45
CA SER A 300 9.80 -11.78 -6.49
C SER A 300 8.51 -12.28 -7.15
N ARG A 301 8.27 -11.88 -8.41
CA ARG A 301 7.20 -12.49 -9.23
C ARG A 301 7.41 -13.99 -9.39
N TYR A 302 8.64 -14.46 -9.65
CA TYR A 302 8.96 -15.90 -9.68
C TYR A 302 8.68 -16.58 -8.35
N HIS A 303 9.22 -16.06 -7.26
CA HIS A 303 9.05 -16.64 -5.92
C HIS A 303 7.57 -16.79 -5.55
N ILE A 304 6.74 -15.78 -5.83
CA ILE A 304 5.30 -15.83 -5.56
C ILE A 304 4.61 -16.96 -6.32
N VAL A 305 4.97 -17.17 -7.59
CA VAL A 305 4.40 -18.26 -8.39
C VAL A 305 4.93 -19.63 -7.93
N GLU A 306 6.18 -19.72 -7.48
CA GLU A 306 6.71 -20.96 -6.88
C GLU A 306 5.98 -21.32 -5.58
N GLU A 307 5.75 -20.35 -4.70
CA GLU A 307 4.97 -20.54 -3.47
C GLU A 307 3.54 -21.00 -3.78
N PHE A 308 2.91 -20.39 -4.76
CA PHE A 308 1.59 -20.82 -5.25
C PHE A 308 1.64 -22.25 -5.82
N ASN A 309 2.63 -22.57 -6.65
CA ASN A 309 2.80 -23.90 -7.24
C ASN A 309 3.10 -24.98 -6.17
N ARG A 310 3.81 -24.63 -5.10
CA ARG A 310 4.07 -25.49 -3.93
C ARG A 310 2.86 -25.65 -3.00
N GLY A 311 1.82 -24.83 -3.17
CA GLY A 311 0.63 -24.86 -2.30
C GLY A 311 0.78 -24.10 -1.00
N VAL A 312 1.73 -23.16 -0.91
CA VAL A 312 1.83 -22.21 0.22
C VAL A 312 0.63 -21.27 0.21
N TYR A 313 0.17 -20.89 -0.99
CA TYR A 313 -1.05 -20.14 -1.22
C TYR A 313 -1.95 -20.88 -2.19
N ASP A 314 -3.23 -20.98 -1.85
CA ASP A 314 -4.27 -21.49 -2.74
C ASP A 314 -4.81 -20.41 -3.69
N TYR A 315 -4.62 -19.13 -3.35
CA TYR A 315 -5.19 -18.00 -4.05
C TYR A 315 -4.12 -16.98 -4.43
N ILE A 316 -4.10 -16.58 -5.70
CA ILE A 316 -3.24 -15.51 -6.20
C ILE A 316 -4.09 -14.44 -6.87
N ILE A 317 -3.85 -13.17 -6.56
CA ILE A 317 -4.54 -12.01 -7.13
C ILE A 317 -3.57 -11.33 -8.09
N ALA A 318 -3.94 -11.19 -9.36
CA ALA A 318 -3.05 -10.72 -10.42
C ALA A 318 -3.66 -9.57 -11.25
N THR A 319 -2.80 -8.66 -11.72
CA THR A 319 -3.15 -7.67 -12.74
C THR A 319 -2.64 -8.07 -14.12
N ASP A 320 -3.40 -7.73 -15.16
CA ASP A 320 -2.85 -7.73 -16.52
C ASP A 320 -2.08 -6.43 -16.80
N GLU A 321 -0.92 -6.55 -17.43
CA GLU A 321 -0.15 -5.39 -17.89
C GLU A 321 -0.38 -5.02 -19.36
N SER A 322 -1.18 -5.79 -20.10
CA SER A 322 -1.25 -5.65 -21.56
C SER A 322 -1.86 -4.34 -22.07
N ASP A 323 -2.69 -3.63 -21.29
CA ASP A 323 -3.73 -2.79 -21.91
C ASP A 323 -3.73 -1.30 -21.54
N ARG A 324 -2.69 -0.76 -20.89
CA ARG A 324 -2.71 0.68 -20.51
C ARG A 324 -2.30 1.66 -21.60
N MET A 325 -1.72 1.20 -22.71
CA MET A 325 -1.47 2.03 -23.90
C MET A 325 -1.56 1.21 -25.19
N GLY A 326 -2.70 1.25 -25.89
CA GLY A 326 -2.72 1.05 -27.34
C GLY A 326 -3.81 0.16 -27.94
N GLU A 327 -4.23 -0.93 -27.29
CA GLU A 327 -5.25 -1.84 -27.84
C GLU A 327 -6.61 -1.57 -27.15
N ARG A 328 -7.26 -0.43 -27.45
CA ARG A 328 -8.73 -0.43 -27.45
C ARG A 328 -9.13 -1.03 -28.78
N ASP A 329 -10.04 -1.98 -28.77
CA ASP A 329 -10.69 -2.45 -30.00
C ASP A 329 -11.29 -1.21 -30.70
N ASN A 330 -10.58 -0.64 -31.68
CA ASN A 330 -11.15 0.36 -32.55
C ASN A 330 -12.26 -0.36 -33.32
N ALA A 331 -13.48 0.19 -33.25
CA ALA A 331 -14.60 -0.28 -34.06
C ALA A 331 -14.27 0.01 -35.54
N GLY A 332 -13.65 -0.97 -36.20
CA GLY A 332 -13.22 -0.88 -37.60
C GLY A 332 -11.80 -1.42 -37.77
N GLY A 333 -11.68 -2.70 -38.10
CA GLY A 333 -10.39 -3.33 -38.40
C GLY A 333 -10.34 -4.79 -37.96
N ASP A 334 -11.33 -5.58 -38.35
CA ASP A 334 -11.22 -7.05 -38.33
C ASP A 334 -11.68 -7.53 -39.71
N GLU A 335 -11.01 -7.03 -40.75
CA GLU A 335 -11.04 -7.66 -42.07
C GLU A 335 -9.87 -8.64 -42.14
N MET A 336 -10.22 -9.91 -42.37
CA MET A 336 -9.28 -10.95 -42.74
C MET A 336 -8.65 -10.56 -44.07
N GLU A 337 -7.43 -10.05 -44.07
CA GLU A 337 -6.61 -10.07 -45.28
C GLU A 337 -5.96 -11.45 -45.41
N VAL A 338 -6.66 -12.29 -46.17
CA VAL A 338 -6.04 -13.35 -46.97
C VAL A 338 -5.37 -12.62 -48.13
N GLU A 339 -4.05 -12.72 -48.28
CA GLU A 339 -3.47 -12.64 -49.61
C GLU A 339 -2.09 -13.30 -49.71
N GLU A 340 -1.93 -13.97 -50.85
CA GLU A 340 -0.92 -14.92 -51.23
C GLU A 340 0.36 -14.23 -51.70
N ALA A 341 1.46 -14.98 -51.67
CA ALA A 341 2.74 -14.56 -52.21
C ALA A 341 2.70 -14.54 -53.74
N VAL A 342 3.19 -13.46 -54.35
CA VAL A 342 3.81 -13.50 -55.68
C VAL A 342 5.11 -12.68 -55.66
N VAL A 343 6.15 -13.32 -56.18
CA VAL A 343 7.53 -12.86 -56.36
C VAL A 343 7.57 -11.91 -57.57
N GLU A 344 8.31 -10.80 -57.49
CA GLU A 344 9.10 -10.31 -58.63
C GLU A 344 10.14 -9.26 -58.21
N GLU A 345 11.31 -9.35 -58.86
CA GLU A 345 12.54 -8.58 -58.66
C GLU A 345 12.44 -7.16 -59.25
N SER A 346 13.22 -6.21 -58.71
CA SER A 346 14.24 -5.43 -59.47
C SER A 346 14.71 -4.15 -58.74
N THR A 347 16.04 -4.03 -58.59
CA THR A 347 16.96 -2.87 -58.82
C THR A 347 16.42 -1.43 -58.64
N THR A 348 17.08 -0.40 -58.10
CA THR A 348 18.49 -0.05 -57.81
C THR A 348 18.51 1.36 -57.16
N GLU A 349 19.59 1.66 -56.40
CA GLU A 349 20.27 2.98 -56.25
C GLU A 349 19.61 4.21 -55.59
N ASN A 350 20.05 4.46 -54.35
CA ASN A 350 20.67 5.65 -53.71
C ASN A 350 20.59 7.12 -54.26
N PRO A 351 20.84 8.13 -53.38
CA PRO A 351 20.27 9.51 -53.38
C PRO A 351 21.27 10.61 -53.84
N PRO A 352 21.03 11.96 -53.75
CA PRO A 352 21.28 12.72 -52.48
C PRO A 352 20.62 14.13 -52.28
N ALA A 353 20.68 14.60 -51.01
CA ALA A 353 21.04 15.92 -50.44
C ALA A 353 20.41 17.31 -50.81
N GLU A 354 19.88 17.96 -49.75
CA GLU A 354 20.06 19.34 -49.22
C GLU A 354 19.98 20.67 -50.03
N LYS A 355 19.16 21.59 -49.46
CA LYS A 355 19.28 23.08 -49.32
C LYS A 355 18.95 23.92 -50.59
N THR A 356 18.24 25.06 -50.59
CA THR A 356 18.07 26.22 -49.69
C THR A 356 16.78 27.02 -50.04
N ASP A 357 16.17 27.66 -49.03
CA ASP A 357 15.15 28.75 -49.05
C ASP A 357 15.70 30.09 -49.64
N PRO A 358 14.94 31.19 -49.95
CA PRO A 358 14.00 31.85 -49.00
C PRO A 358 12.84 32.77 -49.51
N HIS A 359 11.97 33.16 -48.54
CA HIS A 359 11.11 34.38 -48.43
C HIS A 359 9.80 34.46 -49.25
N ALA A 360 8.64 34.95 -48.76
CA ALA A 360 8.25 35.64 -47.52
C ALA A 360 6.69 35.72 -47.35
N GLU A 361 6.26 35.69 -46.07
CA GLU A 361 5.09 36.36 -45.43
C GLU A 361 3.63 35.99 -45.80
N LYS A 362 2.60 35.98 -44.92
CA LYS A 362 2.37 36.12 -43.46
C LYS A 362 0.89 35.79 -43.20
N THR A 363 0.53 35.11 -42.09
CA THR A 363 -0.58 35.49 -41.15
C THR A 363 -0.81 34.48 -39.99
N ALA A 364 -0.33 34.86 -38.78
CA ALA A 364 -0.92 34.84 -37.41
C ALA A 364 -1.67 33.60 -36.79
N PRO A 365 -1.81 33.47 -35.45
CA PRO A 365 -0.93 32.60 -34.65
C PRO A 365 -1.65 31.52 -33.80
N ALA A 366 -1.13 30.29 -33.86
CA ALA A 366 -1.53 29.19 -32.97
C ALA A 366 -0.71 29.17 -31.66
N LYS A 367 -1.40 28.95 -30.54
CA LYS A 367 -0.85 28.87 -29.17
C LYS A 367 0.06 27.64 -28.99
N LYS A 368 1.27 27.88 -28.49
CA LYS A 368 2.31 26.87 -28.16
C LYS A 368 1.83 25.86 -27.10
N PRO A 369 2.02 24.54 -27.28
CA PRO A 369 1.86 23.57 -26.20
C PRO A 369 3.11 23.54 -25.32
N GLN A 370 2.92 23.70 -24.01
CA GLN A 370 3.97 23.57 -23.01
C GLN A 370 4.52 22.12 -22.98
N ARG A 371 5.82 21.97 -23.20
CA ARG A 371 6.59 20.73 -22.97
C ARG A 371 6.46 20.30 -21.50
N LYS A 372 5.56 19.35 -21.22
CA LYS A 372 5.65 18.54 -19.99
C LYS A 372 6.82 17.57 -20.14
N ARG A 373 7.83 17.70 -19.28
CA ARG A 373 8.89 16.71 -19.09
C ARG A 373 8.27 15.33 -18.85
N LYS A 374 8.35 14.43 -19.83
CA LYS A 374 8.08 12.99 -19.64
C LYS A 374 9.17 12.44 -18.73
N ARG A 375 8.80 11.95 -17.54
CA ARG A 375 9.65 11.00 -16.80
C ARG A 375 9.80 9.76 -17.68
N ALA A 376 11.04 9.35 -17.96
CA ALA A 376 11.32 8.05 -18.55
C ALA A 376 10.79 6.98 -17.59
N GLN A 377 9.94 6.10 -18.10
CA GLN A 377 9.35 4.98 -17.37
C GLN A 377 9.85 3.73 -18.08
N ASP A 378 10.59 2.89 -17.37
CA ASP A 378 11.21 1.67 -17.89
C ASP A 378 10.13 0.74 -18.47
N LYS A 379 10.34 0.29 -19.72
CA LYS A 379 9.44 -0.58 -20.47
C LYS A 379 9.72 -2.05 -20.15
N GLU A 380 9.37 -2.50 -18.95
CA GLU A 380 9.38 -3.93 -18.59
C GLU A 380 7.91 -4.39 -18.52
N TYR A 381 7.39 -5.07 -19.54
CA TYR A 381 5.96 -5.42 -19.64
C TYR A 381 5.74 -6.93 -19.56
N GLY A 382 4.88 -7.39 -18.64
CA GLY A 382 4.15 -8.66 -18.76
C GLY A 382 4.27 -9.62 -17.58
N VAL A 383 3.70 -9.28 -16.42
CA VAL A 383 3.63 -10.09 -15.18
C VAL A 383 3.19 -11.56 -15.34
N SER A 384 2.48 -11.91 -16.41
CA SER A 384 1.86 -13.23 -16.57
C SER A 384 2.42 -14.07 -17.71
N ARG A 385 3.39 -13.56 -18.48
CA ARG A 385 3.98 -14.34 -19.57
C ARG A 385 5.34 -14.86 -19.09
N GLY A 386 5.53 -16.19 -19.12
CA GLY A 386 6.80 -16.83 -18.74
C GLY A 386 6.87 -17.54 -17.42
N ILE A 387 5.83 -17.45 -16.61
CA ILE A 387 5.73 -18.19 -15.35
C ILE A 387 4.51 -19.11 -15.44
N ASP A 388 4.76 -20.42 -15.34
CA ASP A 388 3.72 -21.44 -15.48
C ASP A 388 3.02 -21.71 -14.14
N PHE A 389 1.69 -21.62 -14.15
CA PHE A 389 0.86 -21.92 -12.98
C PHE A 389 0.40 -23.37 -13.04
N LYS A 390 0.76 -24.15 -12.02
CA LYS A 390 0.50 -25.59 -11.96
C LYS A 390 -0.74 -25.89 -11.12
N GLY A 391 -1.64 -26.71 -11.67
CA GLY A 391 -2.81 -27.21 -10.94
C GLY A 391 -3.84 -26.12 -10.60
N VAL A 392 -4.03 -25.14 -11.49
CA VAL A 392 -5.07 -24.11 -11.33
C VAL A 392 -6.44 -24.72 -11.62
N ALA A 393 -7.26 -24.86 -10.59
CA ALA A 393 -8.62 -25.39 -10.69
C ALA A 393 -9.58 -24.35 -11.30
N ALA A 394 -9.42 -23.07 -10.93
CA ALA A 394 -10.29 -22.01 -11.42
C ALA A 394 -9.58 -20.68 -11.68
N VAL A 395 -10.07 -19.96 -12.69
CA VAL A 395 -9.74 -18.56 -12.96
C VAL A 395 -10.96 -17.71 -12.68
N ILE A 396 -10.85 -16.78 -11.73
CA ILE A 396 -11.90 -15.82 -11.40
C ILE A 396 -11.52 -14.46 -12.00
N ASN A 397 -12.24 -14.02 -13.02
CA ASN A 397 -12.13 -12.64 -13.52
C ASN A 397 -12.94 -11.75 -12.57
N PHE A 398 -12.29 -11.26 -11.51
CA PHE A 398 -12.92 -10.38 -10.53
C PHE A 398 -13.36 -9.07 -11.19
N ASP A 399 -12.47 -8.51 -12.01
CA ASP A 399 -12.83 -7.50 -12.99
C ASP A 399 -12.87 -8.13 -14.37
N PHE A 400 -13.87 -7.77 -15.18
CA PHE A 400 -13.92 -8.24 -16.55
C PHE A 400 -12.73 -7.67 -17.34
N PRO A 401 -12.05 -8.47 -18.18
CA PRO A 401 -10.91 -8.01 -18.98
C PRO A 401 -11.31 -6.91 -19.97
N ALA A 402 -10.35 -6.03 -20.29
CA ALA A 402 -10.58 -4.90 -21.20
C ALA A 402 -10.67 -5.31 -22.69
N SER A 403 -10.22 -6.52 -23.04
CA SER A 403 -10.22 -7.05 -24.41
C SER A 403 -10.52 -8.55 -24.44
N ALA A 404 -11.04 -9.04 -25.57
CA ALA A 404 -11.32 -10.47 -25.76
C ALA A 404 -10.05 -11.33 -25.81
N ARG A 405 -8.95 -10.73 -26.26
CA ARG A 405 -7.61 -11.32 -26.20
C ARG A 405 -7.15 -11.52 -24.76
N ALA A 406 -7.27 -10.50 -23.92
CA ALA A 406 -6.94 -10.61 -22.49
C ALA A 406 -7.79 -11.68 -21.81
N TYR A 407 -9.09 -11.74 -22.09
CA TYR A 407 -9.97 -12.81 -21.61
C TYR A 407 -9.42 -14.21 -21.91
N THR A 408 -9.08 -14.46 -23.17
CA THR A 408 -8.55 -15.75 -23.63
C THR A 408 -7.25 -16.10 -22.90
N HIS A 409 -6.36 -15.13 -22.68
CA HIS A 409 -5.11 -15.36 -21.94
C HIS A 409 -5.32 -15.65 -20.46
N ARG A 410 -6.32 -15.03 -19.82
CA ARG A 410 -6.67 -15.27 -18.41
C ARG A 410 -7.24 -16.67 -18.23
N VAL A 411 -8.27 -17.03 -18.98
CA VAL A 411 -8.93 -18.34 -18.83
C VAL A 411 -8.02 -19.50 -19.25
N GLY A 412 -7.08 -19.26 -20.17
CA GLY A 412 -6.02 -20.20 -20.53
C GLY A 412 -4.98 -20.49 -19.44
N ARG A 413 -5.16 -19.97 -18.21
CA ARG A 413 -4.33 -20.32 -17.03
C ARG A 413 -4.84 -21.55 -16.27
N THR A 414 -6.08 -21.96 -16.52
CA THR A 414 -6.64 -23.24 -16.05
C THR A 414 -6.78 -24.21 -17.23
N ALA A 415 -7.32 -25.40 -16.98
CA ALA A 415 -7.52 -26.46 -17.97
C ALA A 415 -6.25 -26.84 -18.77
N ARG A 416 -5.09 -26.80 -18.10
CA ARG A 416 -3.78 -27.13 -18.68
C ARG A 416 -3.42 -28.60 -18.46
N ALA A 417 -2.56 -29.14 -19.32
CA ALA A 417 -1.96 -30.47 -19.19
C ALA A 417 -3.01 -31.60 -19.03
N GLY A 418 -4.10 -31.52 -19.77
CA GLY A 418 -5.17 -32.53 -19.76
C GLY A 418 -6.18 -32.43 -18.63
N GLN A 419 -5.99 -31.54 -17.65
CA GLN A 419 -6.91 -31.35 -16.53
C GLN A 419 -8.16 -30.56 -16.94
N ARG A 420 -9.30 -30.83 -16.29
CA ARG A 420 -10.49 -29.97 -16.38
C ARG A 420 -10.26 -28.69 -15.58
N GLY A 421 -10.85 -27.60 -16.04
CA GLY A 421 -10.73 -26.29 -15.38
C GLY A 421 -12.00 -25.48 -15.52
N MET A 422 -12.17 -24.46 -14.68
CA MET A 422 -13.29 -23.54 -14.80
C MET A 422 -12.85 -22.08 -14.84
N SER A 423 -13.60 -21.25 -15.55
CA SER A 423 -13.52 -19.79 -15.43
C SER A 423 -14.83 -19.23 -14.87
N LEU A 424 -14.73 -18.23 -14.01
CA LEU A 424 -15.86 -17.47 -13.49
C LEU A 424 -15.61 -15.99 -13.69
N SER A 425 -16.46 -15.32 -14.46
CA SER A 425 -16.31 -13.91 -14.76
C SER A 425 -17.42 -13.07 -14.16
N PHE A 426 -17.05 -12.01 -13.43
CA PHE A 426 -17.99 -10.96 -13.07
C PHE A 426 -18.06 -9.92 -14.19
N VAL A 427 -19.27 -9.66 -14.68
CA VAL A 427 -19.59 -8.54 -15.58
C VAL A 427 -20.31 -7.51 -14.74
N GLU A 428 -19.76 -6.31 -14.65
CA GLU A 428 -20.38 -5.26 -13.85
C GLU A 428 -21.71 -4.82 -14.47
N ARG A 429 -22.74 -4.73 -13.63
CA ARG A 429 -24.03 -4.15 -14.00
C ARG A 429 -24.33 -2.95 -13.12
N ASP A 430 -25.08 -2.01 -13.65
CA ASP A 430 -25.52 -0.86 -12.89
C ASP A 430 -26.48 -1.26 -11.77
N SER A 431 -26.38 -0.57 -10.64
CA SER A 431 -27.35 -0.76 -9.56
C SER A 431 -28.68 -0.14 -9.96
N VAL A 432 -29.81 -0.76 -9.56
CA VAL A 432 -31.17 -0.26 -9.85
C VAL A 432 -31.41 1.19 -9.34
N GLN A 433 -30.53 1.69 -8.48
CA GLN A 433 -30.59 3.03 -7.89
C GLN A 433 -29.72 4.07 -8.61
N GLU A 434 -28.88 3.68 -9.56
CA GLU A 434 -28.13 4.60 -10.42
C GLU A 434 -28.95 4.94 -11.66
N ARG A 435 -29.28 6.23 -11.83
CA ARG A 435 -30.08 6.71 -12.97
C ARG A 435 -29.26 6.83 -14.27
N VAL A 436 -27.95 6.61 -14.20
CA VAL A 436 -27.02 6.71 -15.32
C VAL A 436 -26.12 5.49 -15.28
N ALA A 437 -26.01 4.79 -16.41
CA ALA A 437 -25.12 3.65 -16.53
C ALA A 437 -23.67 4.07 -16.29
N SER A 438 -22.97 3.34 -15.43
CA SER A 438 -21.56 3.54 -15.19
C SER A 438 -20.76 3.24 -16.47
N SER A 439 -19.71 4.03 -16.73
CA SER A 439 -18.86 3.81 -17.91
C SER A 439 -18.21 2.41 -17.91
N GLN A 440 -18.03 1.81 -16.74
CA GLN A 440 -17.45 0.48 -16.60
C GLN A 440 -18.45 -0.63 -16.98
N ALA A 441 -19.71 -0.57 -16.51
CA ALA A 441 -20.72 -1.57 -16.87
C ALA A 441 -20.96 -1.61 -18.39
N GLN A 442 -20.98 -0.44 -19.05
CA GLN A 442 -21.08 -0.36 -20.51
C GLN A 442 -19.89 -1.00 -21.22
N GLN A 443 -18.67 -0.78 -20.71
CA GLN A 443 -17.46 -1.37 -21.27
C GLN A 443 -17.40 -2.88 -21.07
N ASP A 444 -17.70 -3.36 -19.85
CA ASP A 444 -17.72 -4.78 -19.52
C ASP A 444 -18.71 -5.53 -20.41
N GLU A 445 -19.92 -5.01 -20.61
CA GLU A 445 -20.92 -5.65 -21.46
C GLU A 445 -20.50 -5.65 -22.93
N ALA A 446 -19.94 -4.54 -23.45
CA ALA A 446 -19.46 -4.46 -24.82
C ALA A 446 -18.30 -5.44 -25.11
N VAL A 447 -17.37 -5.60 -24.17
CA VAL A 447 -16.28 -6.59 -24.30
C VAL A 447 -16.81 -8.01 -24.13
N PHE A 448 -17.76 -8.22 -23.22
CA PHE A 448 -18.39 -9.53 -23.01
C PHE A 448 -19.09 -10.03 -24.29
N GLU A 449 -19.80 -9.18 -25.02
CA GLU A 449 -20.43 -9.57 -26.29
C GLU A 449 -19.40 -10.08 -27.31
N ARG A 450 -18.27 -9.39 -27.46
CA ARG A 450 -17.18 -9.84 -28.36
C ARG A 450 -16.56 -11.15 -27.90
N VAL A 451 -16.32 -11.28 -26.59
CA VAL A 451 -15.82 -12.51 -25.97
C VAL A 451 -16.78 -13.67 -26.23
N ALA A 452 -18.08 -13.48 -26.01
CA ALA A 452 -19.10 -14.51 -26.22
C ALA A 452 -19.12 -14.97 -27.69
N GLN A 453 -19.08 -14.04 -28.64
CA GLN A 453 -19.00 -14.37 -30.06
C GLN A 453 -17.72 -15.14 -30.41
N GLN A 454 -16.56 -14.72 -29.88
CA GLN A 454 -15.28 -15.40 -30.12
C GLN A 454 -15.25 -16.79 -29.50
N GLN A 455 -15.79 -16.97 -28.29
CA GLN A 455 -15.88 -18.28 -27.64
C GLN A 455 -16.83 -19.21 -28.41
N GLN A 456 -17.97 -18.70 -28.88
CA GLN A 456 -18.92 -19.47 -29.68
C GLN A 456 -18.30 -19.95 -31.00
N LYS A 457 -17.52 -19.11 -31.68
CA LYS A 457 -16.73 -19.51 -32.87
C LYS A 457 -15.73 -20.65 -32.57
N ARG A 458 -15.25 -20.76 -31.33
CA ARG A 458 -14.35 -21.82 -30.87
C ARG A 458 -15.09 -23.06 -30.34
N GLY A 459 -16.42 -23.07 -30.38
CA GLY A 459 -17.24 -24.16 -29.83
C GLY A 459 -17.37 -24.14 -28.30
N CYS A 460 -16.97 -23.05 -27.64
CA CYS A 460 -17.12 -22.83 -26.21
C CYS A 460 -18.40 -22.02 -25.94
N GLU A 461 -19.21 -22.45 -24.98
CA GLU A 461 -20.33 -21.64 -24.47
C GLU A 461 -20.00 -21.09 -23.08
N ILE A 462 -20.23 -19.78 -22.88
CA ILE A 462 -20.14 -19.15 -21.56
C ILE A 462 -21.51 -19.22 -20.89
N GLN A 463 -21.61 -20.04 -19.85
CA GLN A 463 -22.88 -20.31 -19.16
C GLN A 463 -23.18 -19.24 -18.11
N PRO A 464 -24.43 -18.75 -18.00
CA PRO A 464 -24.81 -17.88 -16.91
C PRO A 464 -24.84 -18.65 -15.59
N TYR A 465 -24.16 -18.14 -14.56
CA TYR A 465 -24.26 -18.67 -13.21
C TYR A 465 -25.17 -17.78 -12.35
N ARG A 466 -26.11 -18.38 -11.62
CA ARG A 466 -27.07 -17.66 -10.78
C ARG A 466 -26.92 -18.06 -9.32
N PHE A 467 -26.49 -17.11 -8.49
CA PHE A 467 -26.51 -17.27 -7.04
C PHE A 467 -27.92 -17.06 -6.48
N ASP A 468 -28.32 -17.91 -5.52
CA ASP A 468 -29.49 -17.62 -4.69
C ASP A 468 -29.13 -16.51 -3.70
N MET A 469 -29.44 -15.27 -4.11
CA MET A 469 -29.12 -14.09 -3.31
C MET A 469 -29.75 -14.14 -1.91
N LYS A 470 -30.83 -14.90 -1.69
CA LYS A 470 -31.43 -15.04 -0.34
C LYS A 470 -30.49 -15.75 0.63
N GLN A 471 -29.71 -16.72 0.13
CA GLN A 471 -28.74 -17.47 0.94
C GLN A 471 -27.45 -16.69 1.16
N VAL A 472 -27.12 -15.80 0.23
CA VAL A 472 -25.93 -14.94 0.27
C VAL A 472 -26.15 -13.68 1.11
N GLU A 473 -27.41 -13.22 1.25
CA GLU A 473 -27.74 -11.96 1.92
C GLU A 473 -27.28 -11.90 3.38
N GLY A 474 -27.28 -13.05 4.08
CA GLY A 474 -26.74 -13.15 5.45
C GLY A 474 -25.26 -12.81 5.56
N PHE A 475 -24.49 -12.95 4.48
CA PHE A 475 -23.07 -12.62 4.43
C PHE A 475 -22.82 -11.15 4.04
N ARG A 476 -23.83 -10.45 3.53
CA ARG A 476 -23.69 -9.09 3.00
C ARG A 476 -23.15 -8.12 4.05
N TYR A 477 -23.70 -8.15 5.27
CA TYR A 477 -23.27 -7.24 6.33
C TYR A 477 -21.77 -7.40 6.66
N ARG A 478 -21.27 -8.65 6.66
CA ARG A 478 -19.85 -8.95 6.91
C ARG A 478 -18.96 -8.49 5.77
N SER A 479 -19.39 -8.74 4.53
CA SER A 479 -18.68 -8.24 3.36
C SER A 479 -18.60 -6.71 3.39
N THR A 480 -19.71 -6.03 3.67
CA THR A 480 -19.73 -4.56 3.78
C THR A 480 -18.86 -4.05 4.92
N ASP A 481 -18.85 -4.71 6.07
CA ASP A 481 -18.01 -4.31 7.21
C ASP A 481 -16.52 -4.49 6.92
N ALA A 482 -16.12 -5.63 6.36
CA ALA A 482 -14.75 -5.86 5.91
C ALA A 482 -14.30 -4.81 4.88
N LEU A 483 -15.17 -4.47 3.91
CA LEU A 483 -14.87 -3.43 2.91
C LEU A 483 -14.68 -2.04 3.51
N ARG A 484 -15.39 -1.71 4.60
CA ARG A 484 -15.22 -0.43 5.32
C ARG A 484 -13.85 -0.35 6.00
N ASN A 485 -13.33 -1.48 6.47
CA ASN A 485 -12.00 -1.56 7.09
C ASN A 485 -10.84 -1.49 6.07
N VAL A 486 -11.10 -1.80 4.79
CA VAL A 486 -10.11 -1.67 3.72
C VAL A 486 -10.12 -0.25 3.15
N SER A 487 -9.37 0.63 3.81
CA SER A 487 -9.21 2.04 3.40
C SER A 487 -8.17 2.22 2.28
N ARG A 488 -8.24 3.36 1.56
CA ARG A 488 -7.21 3.75 0.57
C ARG A 488 -5.82 3.89 1.20
N ASN A 489 -5.76 4.32 2.46
CA ASN A 489 -4.50 4.41 3.19
C ASN A 489 -3.94 3.02 3.47
N ALA A 490 -4.77 2.09 3.94
CA ALA A 490 -4.35 0.70 4.16
C ALA A 490 -3.84 0.03 2.87
N ILE A 491 -4.51 0.28 1.74
CA ILE A 491 -4.07 -0.19 0.41
C ILE A 491 -2.68 0.39 0.07
N ARG A 492 -2.52 1.71 0.21
CA ARG A 492 -1.26 2.39 -0.08
C ARG A 492 -0.13 1.93 0.83
N GLU A 493 -0.40 1.76 2.12
CA GLU A 493 0.57 1.28 3.10
C GLU A 493 0.98 -0.16 2.82
N ALA A 494 0.03 -1.05 2.50
CA ALA A 494 0.32 -2.44 2.13
C ALA A 494 1.22 -2.52 0.88
N ARG A 495 0.93 -1.72 -0.15
CA ARG A 495 1.72 -1.62 -1.37
C ARG A 495 3.12 -1.06 -1.12
N ILE A 496 3.24 0.03 -0.36
CA ILE A 496 4.56 0.61 0.01
C ILE A 496 5.38 -0.38 0.84
N LYS A 497 4.73 -1.12 1.75
CA LYS A 497 5.41 -2.13 2.58
C LYS A 497 6.05 -3.22 1.72
N GLU A 498 5.32 -3.75 0.75
CA GLU A 498 5.79 -4.82 -0.14
C GLU A 498 6.95 -4.32 -1.01
N LEU A 499 6.80 -3.13 -1.63
CA LEU A 499 7.88 -2.49 -2.42
C LEU A 499 9.13 -2.16 -1.57
N LYS A 500 8.95 -1.68 -0.34
CA LYS A 500 10.08 -1.37 0.54
C LYS A 500 10.84 -2.63 0.95
N HIS A 501 10.12 -3.70 1.28
CA HIS A 501 10.75 -4.97 1.63
C HIS A 501 11.61 -5.48 0.46
N GLU A 502 11.09 -5.34 -0.74
CA GLU A 502 11.78 -5.70 -1.96
C GLU A 502 13.03 -4.85 -2.23
N ILE A 503 12.93 -3.53 -2.11
CA ILE A 503 14.08 -2.62 -2.28
C ILE A 503 15.18 -2.95 -1.27
N LEU A 504 14.82 -3.31 -0.03
CA LEU A 504 15.77 -3.69 1.01
C LEU A 504 16.46 -5.04 0.74
N ASN A 505 15.79 -5.95 0.04
CA ASN A 505 16.32 -7.27 -0.31
C ASN A 505 17.02 -7.30 -1.69
N SER A 506 17.00 -6.20 -2.44
CA SER A 506 17.58 -6.12 -3.77
C SER A 506 19.11 -6.13 -3.75
N GLU A 507 19.71 -7.19 -4.29
CA GLU A 507 21.17 -7.30 -4.44
C GLU A 507 21.75 -6.22 -5.38
N LYS A 508 20.99 -5.81 -6.41
CA LYS A 508 21.41 -4.76 -7.35
C LYS A 508 21.56 -3.40 -6.67
N LEU A 509 20.71 -3.12 -5.67
CA LEU A 509 20.74 -1.86 -4.93
C LEU A 509 21.71 -1.90 -3.75
N LYS A 510 22.31 -3.06 -3.46
CA LYS A 510 23.24 -3.21 -2.35
C LYS A 510 24.47 -2.31 -2.52
N ALA A 511 25.08 -2.30 -3.70
CA ALA A 511 26.19 -1.39 -4.03
C ALA A 511 25.77 0.09 -3.99
N TYR A 512 24.57 0.41 -4.48
CA TYR A 512 24.01 1.78 -4.38
C TYR A 512 23.85 2.22 -2.92
N PHE A 513 23.43 1.32 -2.04
CA PHE A 513 23.27 1.59 -0.61
C PHE A 513 24.59 1.55 0.16
N GLU A 514 25.60 0.85 -0.33
CA GLU A 514 26.98 0.92 0.16
C GLU A 514 27.60 2.28 -0.17
N ASP A 515 27.38 2.81 -1.38
CA ASP A 515 27.81 4.15 -1.80
C ASP A 515 26.95 5.27 -1.17
N LYS A 516 25.68 5.00 -0.87
CA LYS A 516 24.72 5.94 -0.26
C LYS A 516 24.08 5.35 1.00
N PRO A 517 24.84 5.21 2.10
CA PRO A 517 24.34 4.60 3.33
C PRO A 517 23.21 5.41 3.99
N GLN A 518 23.12 6.71 3.69
CA GLN A 518 22.03 7.57 4.16
C GLN A 518 20.68 7.19 3.52
N ASP A 519 20.65 6.85 2.24
CA ASP A 519 19.41 6.48 1.53
C ASP A 519 18.86 5.14 2.05
N LEU A 520 19.75 4.18 2.35
CA LEU A 520 19.39 2.94 3.04
C LEU A 520 18.84 3.21 4.44
N HIS A 521 19.47 4.14 5.16
CA HIS A 521 19.04 4.52 6.50
C HIS A 521 17.66 5.20 6.47
N PHE A 522 17.39 6.09 5.51
CA PHE A 522 16.06 6.69 5.30
C PHE A 522 15.02 5.63 4.97
N LEU A 523 15.34 4.70 4.07
CA LEU A 523 14.45 3.61 3.71
C LEU A 523 14.12 2.73 4.91
N ARG A 524 15.11 2.36 5.76
CA ARG A 524 14.90 1.52 6.95
C ARG A 524 14.09 2.22 8.06
N HIS A 525 14.31 3.51 8.27
CA HIS A 525 13.72 4.29 9.37
C HIS A 525 12.43 5.04 9.00
N ASP A 526 11.91 4.80 7.81
CA ASP A 526 10.59 5.30 7.41
C ASP A 526 9.48 4.81 8.37
N LYS A 527 8.44 5.63 8.55
CA LYS A 527 7.38 5.46 9.58
C LYS A 527 6.87 4.01 9.65
N ALA A 528 6.62 3.50 10.87
CA ALA A 528 5.99 2.20 11.04
C ALA A 528 4.59 2.22 10.38
N LEU A 529 4.40 1.39 9.35
CA LEU A 529 3.13 1.24 8.67
C LEU A 529 2.18 0.48 9.61
N HIS A 530 0.97 0.99 9.80
CA HIS A 530 0.02 0.37 10.73
C HIS A 530 -0.52 -0.91 10.08
N PRO A 531 -0.39 -2.09 10.71
CA PRO A 531 -1.03 -3.28 10.17
C PRO A 531 -2.54 -3.06 10.13
N SER A 532 -3.19 -3.51 9.05
CA SER A 532 -4.66 -3.56 8.98
C SER A 532 -5.16 -4.31 10.22
N GLN A 533 -6.00 -3.66 11.03
CA GLN A 533 -6.64 -4.34 12.16
C GLN A 533 -7.56 -5.44 11.61
N ILE A 534 -7.17 -6.70 11.81
CA ILE A 534 -8.02 -7.85 11.51
C ILE A 534 -8.93 -8.04 12.71
N GLN A 535 -10.24 -7.91 12.52
CA GLN A 535 -11.19 -8.12 13.61
C GLN A 535 -11.27 -9.63 13.94
N PRO A 536 -11.00 -10.05 15.19
CA PRO A 536 -10.91 -11.48 15.54
C PRO A 536 -12.18 -12.28 15.23
N HIS A 537 -13.34 -11.66 15.37
CA HIS A 537 -14.64 -12.30 15.14
C HIS A 537 -14.95 -12.51 13.65
N MET A 538 -14.23 -11.84 12.74
CA MET A 538 -14.43 -11.98 11.29
C MET A 538 -13.79 -13.26 10.73
N LYS A 539 -12.97 -13.95 11.52
CA LYS A 539 -12.35 -15.23 11.14
C LYS A 539 -13.35 -16.38 10.98
N HIS A 540 -14.35 -16.45 11.86
CA HIS A 540 -15.30 -17.58 11.92
C HIS A 540 -16.63 -17.19 11.27
N VAL A 541 -17.28 -18.14 10.60
CA VAL A 541 -18.65 -17.94 10.09
C VAL A 541 -19.62 -18.46 11.14
N PRO A 542 -20.47 -17.60 11.73
CA PRO A 542 -21.50 -18.06 12.65
C PRO A 542 -22.42 -19.09 12.00
N GLN A 543 -22.77 -20.15 12.74
CA GLN A 543 -23.54 -21.29 12.23
C GLN A 543 -24.90 -20.89 11.65
N TYR A 544 -25.52 -19.82 12.17
CA TYR A 544 -26.80 -19.30 11.67
C TYR A 544 -26.70 -18.62 10.29
N LEU A 545 -25.50 -18.22 9.86
CA LEU A 545 -25.26 -17.66 8.52
C LEU A 545 -24.96 -18.73 7.49
N LEU A 546 -24.55 -19.93 7.91
CA LEU A 546 -24.36 -21.01 6.99
C LEU A 546 -25.72 -21.34 6.36
N PRO A 547 -25.83 -21.34 5.02
CA PRO A 547 -27.08 -21.71 4.39
C PRO A 547 -27.43 -23.12 4.84
N LYS A 548 -28.72 -23.38 5.08
CA LYS A 548 -29.27 -24.69 5.45
C LYS A 548 -29.19 -25.63 4.25
N ILE A 549 -27.96 -25.90 3.81
CA ILE A 549 -27.64 -26.91 2.83
C ILE A 549 -27.42 -28.16 3.66
N SER A 550 -28.38 -29.08 3.58
CA SER A 550 -28.17 -30.46 3.99
C SER A 550 -26.90 -30.98 3.30
N GLY A 551 -25.81 -31.15 4.05
CA GLY A 551 -24.62 -31.88 3.59
C GLY A 551 -23.25 -31.18 3.66
N ILE A 552 -23.00 -30.19 4.52
CA ILE A 552 -21.60 -29.83 4.84
C ILE A 552 -21.13 -30.74 5.98
N ALA A 553 -20.48 -31.84 5.59
CA ALA A 553 -19.89 -32.82 6.49
C ALA A 553 -18.87 -32.16 7.43
N GLN A 554 -18.98 -32.51 8.71
CA GLN A 554 -17.94 -32.35 9.71
C GLN A 554 -16.67 -33.06 9.22
N ALA A 555 -15.54 -32.36 9.23
CA ALA A 555 -14.24 -32.95 8.97
C ALA A 555 -13.64 -33.44 10.30
N ASP A 556 -13.86 -34.71 10.62
CA ASP A 556 -12.87 -35.57 11.26
C ASP A 556 -12.63 -36.76 10.32
N GLY A 557 -11.35 -37.05 10.06
CA GLY A 557 -10.88 -37.60 8.79
C GLY A 557 -11.35 -39.00 8.43
N VAL A 558 -11.70 -39.18 7.15
CA VAL A 558 -11.51 -40.40 6.35
C VAL A 558 -11.35 -39.97 4.88
N ALA A 559 -10.42 -40.60 4.16
CA ALA A 559 -10.20 -40.41 2.73
C ALA A 559 -11.31 -41.10 1.91
N THR A 560 -11.89 -40.40 0.92
CA THR A 560 -12.66 -41.03 -0.15
C THR A 560 -12.44 -40.32 -1.49
N THR A 561 -12.42 -41.14 -2.53
CA THR A 561 -11.95 -40.94 -3.89
C THR A 561 -12.74 -39.94 -4.73
N ALA A 562 -12.04 -39.36 -5.72
CA ALA A 562 -12.57 -38.51 -6.76
C ALA A 562 -13.52 -39.27 -7.69
N GLU A 563 -14.73 -38.72 -7.91
CA GLU A 563 -15.42 -38.57 -9.20
C GLU A 563 -16.75 -37.82 -8.97
N ASP A 564 -17.06 -36.88 -9.86
CA ASP A 564 -18.29 -36.06 -9.96
C ASP A 564 -18.62 -35.04 -8.85
N ALA A 565 -17.89 -33.92 -8.85
CA ALA A 565 -18.33 -32.66 -8.24
C ALA A 565 -19.37 -31.95 -9.13
N PHE A 566 -20.60 -32.48 -9.17
CA PHE A 566 -21.77 -31.84 -9.77
C PHE A 566 -22.87 -31.72 -8.71
N VAL A 567 -23.29 -30.49 -8.39
CA VAL A 567 -24.45 -30.23 -7.54
C VAL A 567 -25.63 -29.86 -8.45
N PRO A 568 -26.55 -30.78 -8.78
CA PRO A 568 -27.76 -30.43 -9.51
C PRO A 568 -28.81 -29.92 -8.55
N PHE A 569 -29.29 -28.70 -8.74
CA PHE A 569 -30.56 -28.28 -8.20
C PHE A 569 -31.46 -27.76 -9.31
N ASN A 570 -32.23 -28.68 -9.91
CA ASN A 570 -33.65 -28.45 -10.17
C ASN A 570 -34.37 -29.72 -10.63
N LYS A 571 -35.60 -29.90 -10.13
CA LYS A 571 -36.67 -30.55 -10.90
C LYS A 571 -37.81 -29.54 -11.10
N PRO A 572 -38.33 -29.36 -12.33
CA PRO A 572 -39.51 -28.57 -12.60
C PRO A 572 -40.77 -29.46 -12.44
N LYS A 573 -41.88 -28.90 -11.95
CA LYS A 573 -43.22 -29.46 -12.23
C LYS A 573 -44.20 -28.35 -12.62
N ARG A 574 -44.85 -28.58 -13.77
CA ARG A 574 -45.83 -27.75 -14.50
C ARG A 574 -47.21 -27.66 -13.79
N PRO A 575 -48.09 -26.69 -14.16
CA PRO A 575 -49.50 -26.55 -13.71
C PRO A 575 -50.46 -27.39 -14.62
N PRO A 576 -51.83 -27.32 -14.60
CA PRO A 576 -52.80 -26.44 -13.88
C PRO A 576 -54.10 -27.13 -13.34
N ARG A 577 -54.94 -26.43 -12.54
CA ARG A 577 -56.37 -26.08 -12.83
C ARG A 577 -57.25 -25.74 -11.60
N ARG A 578 -57.94 -24.59 -11.76
CA ARG A 578 -59.33 -24.19 -11.44
C ARG A 578 -59.97 -24.51 -10.07
N GLY A 579 -60.41 -23.42 -9.43
CA GLY A 579 -61.55 -23.39 -8.50
C GLY A 579 -61.78 -21.98 -7.92
N LYS A 580 -62.59 -21.14 -8.58
CA LYS A 580 -63.31 -19.98 -7.99
C LYS A 580 -64.79 -20.39 -7.90
N PRO A 581 -65.58 -19.89 -6.93
CA PRO A 581 -66.24 -18.56 -7.01
C PRO A 581 -66.16 -17.77 -5.68
N ALA A 582 -65.84 -16.47 -5.66
CA ALA A 582 -66.68 -15.29 -5.93
C ALA A 582 -67.55 -14.80 -4.74
N ARG A 583 -67.18 -13.65 -4.15
CA ARG A 583 -68.08 -12.51 -3.87
C ARG A 583 -67.27 -11.23 -3.57
N LYS A 584 -67.72 -10.12 -4.16
CA LYS A 584 -67.33 -8.69 -4.01
C LYS A 584 -68.48 -7.98 -3.23
N PRO A 585 -68.45 -6.66 -2.92
CA PRO A 585 -67.37 -5.75 -2.52
C PRO A 585 -67.77 -4.79 -1.35
N ARG A 586 -66.88 -3.84 -1.00
CA ARG A 586 -67.05 -2.54 -0.29
C ARG A 586 -66.85 -2.49 1.24
N GLY A 587 -66.07 -1.48 1.65
CA GLY A 587 -66.07 -0.91 2.99
C GLY A 587 -64.74 -0.22 3.32
N LYS A 588 -64.70 1.11 3.16
CA LYS A 588 -63.54 1.97 3.50
C LYS A 588 -63.24 1.89 5.00
N GLY A 589 -62.00 1.60 5.34
CA GLY A 589 -61.38 1.89 6.64
C GLY A 589 -59.90 2.10 6.38
N ALA A 590 -59.41 3.32 6.60
CA ALA A 590 -58.01 3.66 6.42
C ALA A 590 -57.15 2.83 7.37
N ASP A 591 -56.21 2.07 6.80
CA ASP A 591 -55.19 1.35 7.56
C ASP A 591 -54.11 2.36 8.01
N PRO A 592 -53.88 2.56 9.32
CA PRO A 592 -52.87 3.49 9.83
C PRO A 592 -51.43 3.15 9.43
N LEU A 593 -51.20 1.98 8.82
CA LEU A 593 -49.87 1.49 8.46
C LEU A 593 -49.44 1.80 7.01
N LYS A 594 -50.28 2.46 6.20
CA LYS A 594 -49.90 2.91 4.84
C LYS A 594 -49.11 4.22 4.78
N ALA A 595 -48.78 4.84 5.92
CA ALA A 595 -47.88 5.99 5.97
C ALA A 595 -46.39 5.62 6.14
N LEU A 596 -46.02 4.35 6.33
CA LEU A 596 -44.64 3.94 6.63
C LEU A 596 -43.86 3.26 5.49
N GLY A 597 -44.31 3.41 4.24
CA GLY A 597 -43.82 2.64 3.08
C GLY A 597 -42.68 3.24 2.23
N LYS A 598 -41.84 4.14 2.76
CA LYS A 598 -40.61 4.62 2.07
C LYS A 598 -39.42 4.57 3.03
N ARG A 599 -38.76 3.41 3.17
CA ARG A 599 -37.44 3.36 3.81
C ARG A 599 -36.40 3.94 2.86
N ARG A 600 -36.12 5.23 3.04
CA ARG A 600 -34.98 5.96 2.46
C ARG A 600 -33.68 5.22 2.81
N ARG A 601 -32.74 5.13 1.85
CA ARG A 601 -31.33 4.87 2.17
C ARG A 601 -30.93 5.91 3.22
N ASN A 602 -30.44 5.50 4.38
CA ASN A 602 -29.93 6.41 5.40
C ASN A 602 -28.53 6.90 4.99
N THR A 603 -28.45 7.69 3.92
CA THR A 603 -27.27 8.46 3.57
C THR A 603 -27.43 9.85 4.20
N ILE A 604 -26.41 10.29 4.93
CA ILE A 604 -26.35 11.67 5.43
C ILE A 604 -26.03 12.57 4.25
N ASP A 605 -26.89 13.53 3.97
CA ASP A 605 -26.61 14.58 2.99
C ASP A 605 -25.69 15.61 3.63
N PHE A 606 -24.41 15.61 3.25
CA PHE A 606 -23.44 16.58 3.78
C PHE A 606 -23.64 17.99 3.19
N GLY A 607 -24.47 18.14 2.16
CA GLY A 607 -24.92 19.44 1.65
C GLY A 607 -26.05 20.06 2.48
N ASP A 608 -26.74 19.26 3.30
CA ASP A 608 -27.81 19.71 4.19
C ASP A 608 -27.25 20.13 5.57
N PRO A 609 -27.35 21.43 5.94
CA PRO A 609 -26.88 21.92 7.23
C PRO A 609 -27.54 21.21 8.42
N GLU A 610 -28.81 20.82 8.33
CA GLU A 610 -29.52 20.14 9.41
C GLU A 610 -29.02 18.71 9.58
N ALA A 611 -28.75 18.00 8.49
CA ALA A 611 -28.17 16.66 8.53
C ALA A 611 -26.75 16.66 9.11
N VAL A 612 -25.94 17.68 8.81
CA VAL A 612 -24.59 17.86 9.39
C VAL A 612 -24.67 18.19 10.88
N ARG A 613 -25.62 19.04 11.31
CA ARG A 613 -25.88 19.31 12.74
C ARG A 613 -26.29 18.05 13.47
N ALA A 614 -27.25 17.30 12.94
CA ALA A 614 -27.72 16.04 13.53
C ALA A 614 -26.59 15.01 13.65
N LEU A 615 -25.73 14.91 12.63
CA LEU A 615 -24.55 14.06 12.67
C LEU A 615 -23.59 14.49 13.79
N ASN A 616 -23.26 15.78 13.89
CA ASN A 616 -22.35 16.25 14.93
C ASN A 616 -22.92 16.05 16.35
N SER A 617 -24.21 16.32 16.57
CA SER A 617 -24.87 16.02 17.85
C SER A 617 -24.86 14.51 18.15
N ALA A 618 -25.08 13.64 17.15
CA ALA A 618 -25.01 12.20 17.33
C ALA A 618 -23.59 11.73 17.67
N LEU A 619 -22.56 12.25 17.00
CA LEU A 619 -21.16 11.92 17.30
C LEU A 619 -20.77 12.35 18.72
N LEU A 620 -21.17 13.54 19.13
CA LEU A 620 -20.90 14.05 20.48
C LEU A 620 -21.56 13.18 21.55
N ARG A 621 -22.82 12.79 21.32
CA ARG A 621 -23.56 11.94 22.25
C ARG A 621 -23.00 10.53 22.32
N VAL A 622 -22.70 9.89 21.19
CA VAL A 622 -22.25 8.50 21.13
C VAL A 622 -20.84 8.31 21.68
N TYR A 623 -19.92 9.22 21.36
CA TYR A 623 -18.49 9.02 21.67
C TYR A 623 -18.00 9.77 22.90
N PHE A 624 -18.67 10.85 23.29
CA PHE A 624 -18.23 11.71 24.40
C PHE A 624 -19.30 11.87 25.46
N ASP A 625 -20.48 11.27 25.27
CA ASP A 625 -21.62 11.41 26.16
C ASP A 625 -21.98 12.90 26.38
N LEU A 626 -21.90 13.68 25.27
CA LEU A 626 -22.21 15.10 25.26
C LEU A 626 -23.52 15.37 24.51
N ASP A 627 -24.48 15.99 25.19
CA ASP A 627 -25.71 16.51 24.58
C ASP A 627 -25.54 17.99 24.22
N VAL A 628 -25.37 18.27 22.92
CA VAL A 628 -25.10 19.62 22.40
C VAL A 628 -26.15 20.01 21.37
N GLN A 629 -26.76 21.18 21.57
CA GLN A 629 -27.64 21.82 20.60
C GLN A 629 -26.93 22.99 19.93
N LEU A 630 -26.99 23.01 18.59
CA LEU A 630 -26.38 24.04 17.75
C LEU A 630 -27.47 24.96 17.18
N PRO A 631 -27.46 26.28 17.48
CA PRO A 631 -28.45 27.22 16.92
C PRO A 631 -28.41 27.24 15.39
N PRO A 632 -29.55 27.31 14.67
CA PRO A 632 -29.64 27.18 13.21
C PRO A 632 -28.73 28.11 12.40
N ASP A 633 -28.34 29.25 12.97
CA ASP A 633 -27.51 30.27 12.32
C ASP A 633 -26.03 30.25 12.75
N SER A 634 -25.65 29.30 13.62
CA SER A 634 -24.27 29.14 14.11
C SER A 634 -23.47 28.15 13.27
N LEU A 635 -22.17 28.38 13.16
CA LEU A 635 -21.24 27.49 12.48
C LEU A 635 -21.30 26.08 13.08
N CYS A 636 -21.43 25.07 12.21
CA CYS A 636 -21.44 23.68 12.61
C CYS A 636 -20.03 23.06 12.46
N PRO A 637 -19.21 22.97 13.54
CA PRO A 637 -17.84 22.50 13.42
C PRO A 637 -17.77 20.97 13.27
N ALA A 638 -16.94 20.49 12.35
CA ALA A 638 -16.64 19.05 12.26
C ALA A 638 -15.89 18.56 13.51
N VAL A 639 -16.51 17.66 14.28
CA VAL A 639 -16.03 17.17 15.59
C VAL A 639 -14.59 16.63 15.52
N ALA A 640 -14.25 15.85 14.49
CA ALA A 640 -12.91 15.24 14.36
C ALA A 640 -11.77 16.27 14.33
N ASN A 641 -11.94 17.39 13.60
CA ASN A 641 -10.95 18.46 13.57
C ASN A 641 -10.77 19.14 14.93
N ARG A 642 -11.86 19.29 15.70
CA ARG A 642 -11.84 19.92 17.01
C ARG A 642 -11.17 19.02 18.03
N LEU A 643 -11.50 17.73 18.03
CA LEU A 643 -10.83 16.73 18.87
C LEU A 643 -9.33 16.69 18.60
N GLY A 644 -8.90 16.64 17.34
CA GLY A 644 -7.47 16.59 16.99
C GLY A 644 -6.65 17.76 17.54
N TYR A 645 -7.24 18.95 17.66
CA TYR A 645 -6.58 20.10 18.29
C TYR A 645 -6.47 19.94 19.81
N VAL A 646 -7.52 19.45 20.47
CA VAL A 646 -7.52 19.16 21.92
C VAL A 646 -6.49 18.07 22.26
N GLU A 647 -6.41 17.00 21.47
CA GLU A 647 -5.43 15.94 21.65
C GLU A 647 -3.99 16.42 21.38
N TRP A 648 -3.80 17.29 20.39
CA TRP A 648 -2.48 17.88 20.17
C TRP A 648 -2.03 18.74 21.35
N ILE A 649 -2.94 19.51 21.97
CA ILE A 649 -2.65 20.26 23.21
C ILE A 649 -2.30 19.29 24.34
N ARG A 650 -3.01 18.18 24.51
CA ARG A 650 -2.68 17.13 25.50
C ARG A 650 -1.22 16.69 25.36
N ASP A 651 -0.85 16.29 24.16
CA ASP A 651 0.39 15.56 23.91
C ASP A 651 1.58 16.51 23.73
N SER A 652 1.33 17.70 23.17
CA SER A 652 2.36 18.66 22.78
C SER A 652 2.38 19.94 23.61
N VAL A 653 1.47 20.14 24.57
CA VAL A 653 1.49 21.36 25.40
C VAL A 653 1.45 20.97 26.88
N LEU A 654 0.47 20.17 27.27
CA LEU A 654 0.24 19.78 28.66
C LEU A 654 1.22 18.72 29.19
N ALA A 655 1.89 17.97 28.30
CA ALA A 655 2.86 16.95 28.70
C ALA A 655 4.02 17.47 29.57
N GLU A 656 4.34 18.77 29.49
CA GLU A 656 5.40 19.39 30.29
C GLU A 656 4.98 19.77 31.71
N LEU A 657 3.67 19.88 31.98
CA LEU A 657 3.12 20.34 33.25
C LEU A 657 3.07 19.26 34.34
N GLY A 658 3.56 18.06 34.02
CA GLY A 658 3.66 16.93 34.95
C GLY A 658 2.29 16.38 35.41
N PRO A 659 2.27 15.23 36.10
CA PRO A 659 1.06 14.65 36.65
C PRO A 659 0.82 15.13 38.09
N GLY A 660 0.43 16.39 38.26
CA GLY A 660 -0.08 16.94 39.52
C GLY A 660 -1.59 16.75 39.69
N SER A 661 -2.08 16.70 40.93
CA SER A 661 -3.49 16.52 41.30
C SER A 661 -4.39 17.76 41.11
N ARG A 662 -3.82 18.92 40.72
CA ARG A 662 -4.55 20.19 40.54
C ARG A 662 -5.16 20.30 39.14
N LEU A 663 -6.34 20.93 39.04
CA LEU A 663 -6.97 21.27 37.76
C LEU A 663 -6.18 22.37 37.03
N LEU A 664 -5.93 22.18 35.74
CA LEU A 664 -5.20 23.06 34.86
C LEU A 664 -6.19 23.93 34.07
N PRO A 665 -6.32 25.23 34.36
CA PRO A 665 -7.24 26.12 33.65
C PRO A 665 -6.78 26.38 32.20
N GLY A 666 -7.65 26.09 31.24
CA GLY A 666 -7.49 26.41 29.82
C GLY A 666 -8.41 27.55 29.38
N LEU A 667 -7.93 28.45 28.52
CA LEU A 667 -8.70 29.55 27.96
C LEU A 667 -9.11 29.22 26.51
N ASP A 668 -10.40 29.17 26.21
CA ASP A 668 -10.91 29.03 24.84
C ASP A 668 -11.39 30.39 24.30
N VAL A 669 -10.72 30.87 23.25
CA VAL A 669 -11.00 32.18 22.63
C VAL A 669 -11.90 32.00 21.42
N GLY A 670 -13.10 32.58 21.47
CA GLY A 670 -14.12 32.44 20.43
C GLY A 670 -14.82 31.09 20.52
N THR A 671 -15.34 30.78 21.71
CA THR A 671 -15.94 29.46 22.02
C THR A 671 -17.17 29.14 21.17
N GLY A 672 -17.84 30.19 20.67
CA GLY A 672 -19.04 30.10 19.84
C GLY A 672 -20.22 29.48 20.58
N ALA A 673 -21.38 29.45 19.92
CA ALA A 673 -22.60 28.88 20.52
C ALA A 673 -22.46 27.40 20.90
N SER A 674 -21.58 26.67 20.23
CA SER A 674 -21.35 25.24 20.46
C SER A 674 -20.58 24.93 21.74
N CYS A 675 -19.71 25.85 22.21
CA CYS A 675 -18.74 25.59 23.27
C CYS A 675 -17.93 24.28 23.05
N ILE A 676 -17.64 23.96 21.79
CA ILE A 676 -17.19 22.62 21.40
C ILE A 676 -15.86 22.22 22.04
N TYR A 677 -14.92 23.15 22.17
CA TYR A 677 -13.61 22.82 22.70
C TYR A 677 -13.60 22.62 24.22
N PRO A 678 -14.22 23.50 25.05
CA PRO A 678 -14.37 23.25 26.48
C PRO A 678 -15.13 21.96 26.78
N LEU A 679 -16.19 21.65 26.01
CA LEU A 679 -16.97 20.43 26.22
C LEU A 679 -16.16 19.16 25.89
N LEU A 680 -15.52 19.11 24.72
CA LEU A 680 -14.63 18.00 24.36
C LEU A 680 -13.45 17.91 25.33
N GLY A 681 -12.83 19.04 25.65
CA GLY A 681 -11.74 19.16 26.60
C GLY A 681 -12.12 18.63 27.98
N ALA A 682 -13.30 18.95 28.50
CA ALA A 682 -13.74 18.43 29.78
C ALA A 682 -13.83 16.89 29.78
N ARG A 683 -14.21 16.27 28.66
CA ARG A 683 -14.31 14.81 28.55
C ARG A 683 -12.96 14.13 28.33
N VAL A 684 -12.06 14.71 27.53
CA VAL A 684 -10.79 14.05 27.14
C VAL A 684 -9.56 14.55 27.91
N LEU A 685 -9.68 15.68 28.61
CA LEU A 685 -8.66 16.25 29.50
C LEU A 685 -9.23 16.32 30.93
N PRO A 686 -9.25 15.20 31.68
CA PRO A 686 -9.88 15.14 33.01
C PRO A 686 -9.22 16.08 34.02
N ARG A 687 -7.98 16.49 33.78
CA ARG A 687 -7.21 17.41 34.62
C ARG A 687 -7.40 18.88 34.25
N CYS A 688 -8.24 19.23 33.28
CA CYS A 688 -8.42 20.62 32.85
C CYS A 688 -9.78 21.19 33.25
N SER A 689 -9.79 22.44 33.70
CA SER A 689 -10.99 23.29 33.70
C SER A 689 -10.87 24.29 32.55
N PHE A 690 -11.98 24.90 32.14
CA PHE A 690 -12.02 25.76 30.96
C PHE A 690 -12.75 27.07 31.24
N VAL A 691 -12.23 28.15 30.68
CA VAL A 691 -12.92 29.44 30.55
C VAL A 691 -13.12 29.68 29.07
N GLY A 692 -14.37 29.66 28.60
CA GLY A 692 -14.72 30.01 27.23
C GLY A 692 -15.10 31.48 27.11
N THR A 693 -14.55 32.18 26.13
CA THR A 693 -14.86 33.58 25.84
C THR A 693 -15.48 33.74 24.46
N ASP A 694 -16.39 34.70 24.35
CA ASP A 694 -16.97 35.12 23.08
C ASP A 694 -17.41 36.58 23.16
N VAL A 695 -17.48 37.27 22.02
CA VAL A 695 -17.94 38.68 21.94
C VAL A 695 -19.44 38.78 21.73
N ASN A 696 -20.11 37.66 21.43
CA ASN A 696 -21.52 37.58 21.13
C ASN A 696 -22.33 37.02 22.30
N ALA A 697 -23.23 37.84 22.83
CA ALA A 697 -24.06 37.49 23.99
C ALA A 697 -24.96 36.28 23.73
N GLU A 698 -25.48 36.13 22.51
CA GLU A 698 -26.31 34.98 22.13
C GLU A 698 -25.49 33.68 22.06
N SER A 699 -24.26 33.76 21.55
CA SER A 699 -23.33 32.63 21.53
C SER A 699 -22.99 32.18 22.95
N ILE A 700 -22.75 33.12 23.88
CA ILE A 700 -22.54 32.81 25.30
C ILE A 700 -23.78 32.20 25.95
N ALA A 701 -24.98 32.70 25.65
CA ALA A 701 -26.22 32.15 26.19
C ALA A 701 -26.44 30.69 25.74
N ALA A 702 -26.23 30.41 24.45
CA ALA A 702 -26.31 29.06 23.89
C ALA A 702 -25.23 28.13 24.45
N ALA A 703 -23.99 28.61 24.55
CA ALA A 703 -22.89 27.88 25.18
C ALA A 703 -23.22 27.52 26.65
N ARG A 704 -23.81 28.44 27.41
CA ARG A 704 -24.21 28.21 28.81
C ARG A 704 -25.29 27.15 28.94
N ALA A 705 -26.26 27.14 28.01
CA ALA A 705 -27.25 26.08 27.93
C ALA A 705 -26.61 24.72 27.62
N ASN A 706 -25.64 24.66 26.70
CA ASN A 706 -24.93 23.43 26.36
C ASN A 706 -24.06 22.91 27.52
N VAL A 707 -23.34 23.78 28.24
CA VAL A 707 -22.61 23.40 29.46
C VAL A 707 -23.59 22.85 30.51
N GLY A 708 -24.73 23.52 30.69
CA GLY A 708 -25.74 23.13 31.67
C GLY A 708 -26.35 21.75 31.43
N ARG A 709 -26.65 21.41 30.16
CA ARG A 709 -27.19 20.10 29.76
C ARG A 709 -26.27 18.93 30.11
N ASN A 710 -24.97 19.20 30.18
CA ASN A 710 -23.96 18.18 30.40
C ASN A 710 -23.45 18.13 31.85
N GLY A 711 -23.99 18.97 32.75
CA GLY A 711 -23.56 19.02 34.15
C GLY A 711 -22.10 19.45 34.31
N LEU A 712 -21.59 20.31 33.41
CA LEU A 712 -20.18 20.71 33.37
C LEU A 712 -19.90 22.13 33.89
N GLN A 713 -20.86 22.74 34.60
CA GLN A 713 -20.75 24.11 35.13
C GLN A 713 -19.57 24.29 36.09
N ASP A 714 -19.22 23.24 36.85
CA ASP A 714 -18.09 23.27 37.79
C ASP A 714 -16.72 23.22 37.09
N ARG A 715 -16.71 22.85 35.79
CA ARG A 715 -15.50 22.70 34.99
C ARG A 715 -15.38 23.70 33.85
N ILE A 716 -16.48 24.32 33.45
CA ILE A 716 -16.53 25.25 32.32
C ILE A 716 -17.23 26.54 32.74
N ALA A 717 -16.47 27.63 32.79
CA ALA A 717 -16.99 28.97 32.97
C ALA A 717 -17.06 29.69 31.61
N LEU A 718 -18.07 30.56 31.44
CA LEU A 718 -18.30 31.29 30.19
C LEU A 718 -18.37 32.80 30.45
N PHE A 719 -17.60 33.54 29.67
CA PHE A 719 -17.43 34.99 29.81
C PHE A 719 -17.71 35.73 28.50
N LEU A 720 -18.55 36.76 28.58
CA LEU A 720 -18.84 37.65 27.46
C LEU A 720 -17.80 38.78 27.42
N SER A 721 -16.94 38.78 26.40
CA SER A 721 -16.01 39.88 26.17
C SER A 721 -16.74 41.09 25.61
N ARG A 722 -16.75 42.20 26.37
CA ARG A 722 -17.32 43.48 25.93
C ARG A 722 -16.38 44.25 25.01
N ASP A 723 -15.08 43.96 25.09
CA ASP A 723 -14.08 44.50 24.18
C ASP A 723 -13.99 43.60 22.94
N ARG A 724 -14.44 44.13 21.80
CA ARG A 724 -14.39 43.44 20.49
C ARG A 724 -13.03 43.57 19.81
N ALA A 725 -12.15 44.45 20.29
CA ALA A 725 -10.82 44.64 19.75
C ALA A 725 -9.79 43.70 20.40
N ALA A 726 -9.99 43.34 21.67
CA ALA A 726 -9.14 42.41 22.40
C ALA A 726 -9.39 40.95 21.97
N THR A 727 -8.31 40.25 21.63
CA THR A 727 -8.33 38.82 21.31
C THR A 727 -8.25 37.98 22.59
N LEU A 728 -7.47 38.42 23.57
CA LEU A 728 -7.25 37.79 24.88
C LEU A 728 -7.76 38.74 25.97
N PRO A 729 -9.02 38.64 26.42
CA PRO A 729 -9.66 39.63 27.30
C PRO A 729 -9.22 39.51 28.77
N LEU A 730 -7.99 39.06 29.04
CA LEU A 730 -7.49 38.81 30.40
C LEU A 730 -7.32 40.07 31.26
N ASP A 731 -7.30 41.25 30.62
CA ASP A 731 -7.22 42.56 31.27
C ASP A 731 -8.58 43.28 31.29
N ALA A 732 -9.64 42.63 30.79
CA ALA A 732 -10.98 43.20 30.82
C ALA A 732 -11.52 43.22 32.26
N GLU A 733 -12.18 44.32 32.62
CA GLU A 733 -12.79 44.49 33.94
C GLU A 733 -13.81 43.37 34.21
N GLY A 734 -13.69 42.72 35.37
CA GLY A 734 -14.55 41.60 35.77
C GLY A 734 -14.27 40.26 35.09
N PHE A 735 -13.16 40.12 34.34
CA PHE A 735 -12.75 38.82 33.79
C PHE A 735 -12.46 37.83 34.92
N PRO A 736 -13.05 36.60 34.90
CA PRO A 736 -12.84 35.62 35.96
C PRO A 736 -11.44 35.01 35.85
N LEU A 737 -10.50 35.55 36.63
CA LEU A 737 -9.18 34.96 36.75
C LEU A 737 -9.22 33.78 37.71
N PRO A 738 -8.90 32.56 37.26
CA PRO A 738 -8.74 31.45 38.18
C PRO A 738 -7.57 31.75 39.14
N PRO A 739 -7.63 31.28 40.39
CA PRO A 739 -6.48 31.36 41.29
C PRO A 739 -5.27 30.70 40.63
N SER A 740 -4.11 31.35 40.68
CA SER A 740 -2.90 30.79 40.09
C SER A 740 -2.55 29.49 40.81
N THR A 741 -2.67 28.37 40.09
CA THR A 741 -2.41 27.03 40.62
C THR A 741 -1.08 26.46 40.13
N ALA A 742 -0.43 27.15 39.19
CA ALA A 742 0.82 26.75 38.57
C ALA A 742 2.02 27.32 39.33
N ALA A 743 3.10 26.54 39.41
CA ALA A 743 4.32 26.91 40.13
C ALA A 743 5.06 28.12 39.53
N ASP A 744 4.70 28.52 38.30
CA ASP A 744 5.24 29.65 37.55
C ASP A 744 4.41 30.93 37.68
N GLY A 745 3.33 30.92 38.47
CA GLY A 745 2.45 32.08 38.66
C GLY A 745 1.48 32.34 37.50
N SER A 746 1.41 31.44 36.50
CA SER A 746 0.46 31.57 35.40
C SER A 746 -0.99 31.42 35.88
N ALA A 747 -1.90 32.20 35.28
CA ALA A 747 -3.33 32.08 35.53
C ALA A 747 -3.94 30.97 34.67
N PHE A 748 -3.42 30.76 33.46
CA PHE A 748 -3.88 29.71 32.55
C PHE A 748 -2.72 28.82 32.12
N ALA A 749 -2.96 27.50 32.12
CA ALA A 749 -2.00 26.51 31.60
C ALA A 749 -1.84 26.62 30.09
N PHE A 750 -2.91 26.98 29.37
CA PHE A 750 -2.86 27.22 27.94
C PHE A 750 -4.04 28.06 27.45
N SER A 751 -3.89 28.67 26.28
CA SER A 751 -5.01 29.16 25.47
C SER A 751 -5.21 28.30 24.24
N MET A 752 -6.43 28.26 23.72
CA MET A 752 -6.78 27.64 22.45
C MET A 752 -7.59 28.62 21.62
N CYS A 753 -7.34 28.65 20.32
CA CYS A 753 -8.02 29.57 19.42
C CYS A 753 -8.11 28.99 18.02
N ASN A 754 -9.32 29.03 17.45
CA ASN A 754 -9.54 28.83 16.02
C ASN A 754 -10.12 30.13 15.43
N PRO A 755 -9.31 30.94 14.74
CA PRO A 755 -9.68 32.27 14.29
C PRO A 755 -10.75 32.25 13.19
N PRO A 756 -11.50 33.36 13.01
CA PRO A 756 -12.35 33.56 11.84
C PRO A 756 -11.55 33.49 10.54
N PHE A 757 -12.16 32.98 9.47
CA PHE A 757 -11.44 32.56 8.26
C PHE A 757 -11.29 33.66 7.20
N TYR A 758 -12.24 34.60 7.12
CA TYR A 758 -12.36 35.53 6.01
C TYR A 758 -12.26 36.98 6.46
N ARG A 759 -11.80 37.87 5.58
CA ARG A 759 -11.84 39.32 5.80
C ARG A 759 -13.25 39.86 5.64
N ASP A 760 -13.92 39.41 4.59
CA ASP A 760 -15.25 39.86 4.19
C ASP A 760 -15.94 38.79 3.33
N ARG A 761 -17.20 39.06 2.99
CA ARG A 761 -18.04 38.17 2.17
C ARG A 761 -17.49 37.99 0.75
N ALA A 762 -16.81 38.99 0.20
CA ALA A 762 -16.27 38.95 -1.15
C ALA A 762 -15.05 38.02 -1.27
N GLU A 763 -14.16 38.01 -0.28
CA GLU A 763 -13.04 37.06 -0.20
C GLU A 763 -13.55 35.62 -0.12
N ARG A 764 -14.61 35.37 0.66
CA ARG A 764 -15.27 34.05 0.75
C ARG A 764 -15.80 33.60 -0.61
N GLU A 765 -16.51 34.47 -1.32
CA GLU A 765 -17.05 34.15 -2.65
C GLU A 765 -15.95 33.91 -3.68
N GLN A 766 -14.88 34.70 -3.67
CA GLN A 766 -13.75 34.54 -4.57
C GLN A 766 -13.04 33.20 -4.35
N LEU A 767 -12.79 32.82 -3.09
CA LEU A 767 -12.19 31.54 -2.71
C LEU A 767 -13.12 30.34 -2.98
N ALA A 768 -14.43 30.54 -2.94
CA ALA A 768 -15.41 29.53 -3.34
C ALA A 768 -15.41 29.32 -4.86
N ARG A 769 -15.36 30.39 -5.66
CA ARG A 769 -15.31 30.36 -7.13
C ARG A 769 -13.99 29.76 -7.67
N ALA A 770 -12.88 29.93 -6.94
CA ALA A 770 -11.58 29.36 -7.31
C ALA A 770 -11.49 27.83 -7.10
N LYS A 771 -12.47 27.20 -6.43
CA LYS A 771 -12.51 25.76 -6.22
C LYS A 771 -13.33 25.09 -7.32
N SER A 772 -12.75 24.10 -7.99
CA SER A 772 -13.37 23.35 -9.10
C SER A 772 -14.58 22.47 -8.70
N ARG A 773 -14.90 22.42 -7.40
CA ARG A 773 -16.11 21.79 -6.85
C ARG A 773 -16.63 22.64 -5.68
N PRO A 774 -17.96 22.76 -5.50
CA PRO A 774 -18.51 23.42 -4.32
C PRO A 774 -18.05 22.68 -3.05
N PRO A 775 -17.81 23.40 -1.93
CA PRO A 775 -17.48 22.75 -0.66
C PRO A 775 -18.60 21.78 -0.28
N GLY A 776 -18.25 20.53 0.04
CA GLY A 776 -19.21 19.48 0.39
C GLY A 776 -19.79 19.59 1.80
N LEU A 777 -19.64 20.74 2.46
CA LEU A 777 -20.31 21.12 3.70
C LEU A 777 -20.88 22.53 3.53
N SER A 778 -22.13 22.73 3.92
CA SER A 778 -22.64 24.09 4.19
C SER A 778 -21.75 24.75 5.25
N THR A 779 -21.30 25.97 4.96
CA THR A 779 -20.64 26.85 5.93
C THR A 779 -21.56 28.04 6.18
N ASP A 780 -22.68 27.77 6.82
CA ASP A 780 -23.54 28.79 7.41
C ASP A 780 -23.07 29.01 8.85
N GLY A 781 -22.87 30.27 9.23
CA GLY A 781 -22.35 30.68 10.52
C GLY A 781 -22.48 32.19 10.69
N LYS A 782 -22.44 32.68 11.93
CA LYS A 782 -22.62 34.10 12.21
C LYS A 782 -21.44 34.92 11.67
N ASP A 783 -21.67 36.20 11.38
CA ASP A 783 -20.65 37.05 10.76
C ASP A 783 -19.38 37.16 11.62
N ASP A 784 -19.52 37.17 12.94
CA ASP A 784 -18.44 37.17 13.94
C ASP A 784 -17.68 35.83 14.04
N GLU A 785 -18.27 34.71 13.59
CA GLU A 785 -17.61 33.40 13.53
C GLU A 785 -16.83 33.21 12.22
N LEU A 786 -17.21 33.93 11.16
CA LEU A 786 -16.67 33.76 9.81
C LEU A 786 -15.74 34.90 9.39
N TYR A 787 -15.99 36.12 9.84
CA TYR A 787 -15.29 37.32 9.39
C TYR A 787 -14.58 38.06 10.52
N THR A 788 -13.41 38.60 10.21
CA THR A 788 -12.68 39.53 11.08
C THR A 788 -11.98 40.57 10.22
N ALA A 789 -11.90 41.81 10.70
CA ALA A 789 -11.16 42.86 10.02
C ALA A 789 -9.70 42.40 9.77
N GLY A 790 -9.29 42.44 8.50
CA GLY A 790 -7.98 41.99 8.03
C GLY A 790 -7.82 40.46 7.84
N GLY A 791 -8.84 39.66 8.11
CA GLY A 791 -8.86 38.20 7.96
C GLY A 791 -8.04 37.45 9.02
N GLU A 792 -7.88 36.14 8.80
CA GLU A 792 -7.15 35.21 9.70
C GLU A 792 -5.77 35.75 10.10
N ASP A 793 -5.03 36.35 9.17
CA ASP A 793 -3.67 36.84 9.38
C ASP A 793 -3.62 38.02 10.37
N ALA A 794 -4.57 38.96 10.28
CA ALA A 794 -4.63 40.13 11.15
C ALA A 794 -5.09 39.78 12.57
N PHE A 795 -6.02 38.81 12.70
CA PHE A 795 -6.46 38.30 13.99
C PHE A 795 -5.32 37.63 14.74
N LEU A 796 -4.59 36.72 14.08
CA LEU A 796 -3.48 36.01 14.69
C LEU A 796 -2.29 36.93 14.99
N ALA A 797 -2.08 37.96 14.17
CA ALA A 797 -1.11 39.02 14.44
C ALA A 797 -1.42 39.74 15.76
N ARG A 798 -2.67 40.17 15.99
CA ARG A 798 -3.09 40.79 17.26
C ARG A 798 -2.91 39.84 18.44
N MET A 799 -3.32 38.58 18.28
CA MET A 799 -3.14 37.57 19.33
C MET A 799 -1.67 37.42 19.76
N VAL A 800 -0.72 37.45 18.83
CA VAL A 800 0.71 37.38 19.16
C VAL A 800 1.17 38.65 19.89
N ASP A 801 0.76 39.82 19.41
CA ASP A 801 1.14 41.09 20.03
C ASP A 801 0.57 41.23 21.46
N GLU A 802 -0.69 40.81 21.67
CA GLU A 802 -1.33 40.73 22.99
C GLU A 802 -0.65 39.70 23.89
N SER A 803 -0.29 38.52 23.36
CA SER A 803 0.42 37.50 24.13
C SER A 803 1.78 37.97 24.64
N ALA A 804 2.47 38.83 23.87
CA ALA A 804 3.75 39.41 24.28
C ALA A 804 3.59 40.37 25.47
N ARG A 805 2.46 41.09 25.55
CA ARG A 805 2.13 41.94 26.70
C ARG A 805 1.71 41.12 27.92
N LEU A 806 0.89 40.09 27.70
CA LEU A 806 0.38 39.19 28.75
C LEU A 806 1.47 38.27 29.33
N GLY A 807 2.51 37.96 28.54
CA GLY A 807 3.70 37.25 28.99
C GLY A 807 3.37 35.93 29.69
N ALA A 808 3.80 35.79 30.94
CA ALA A 808 3.66 34.59 31.76
C ALA A 808 2.23 34.32 32.26
N ARG A 809 1.25 35.20 32.02
CA ARG A 809 -0.13 35.00 32.49
C ARG A 809 -0.81 33.77 31.90
N ILE A 810 -0.41 33.37 30.70
CA ILE A 810 -0.73 32.08 30.11
C ILE A 810 0.59 31.34 29.85
N HIS A 811 0.71 30.10 30.33
CA HIS A 811 1.94 29.32 30.13
C HIS A 811 2.17 29.05 28.64
N TRP A 812 1.17 28.52 27.94
CA TRP A 812 1.23 28.26 26.50
C TRP A 812 0.10 28.93 25.72
N TYR A 813 0.46 29.85 24.83
CA TYR A 813 -0.49 30.40 23.85
C TYR A 813 -0.56 29.45 22.67
N THR A 814 -1.76 29.08 22.22
CA THR A 814 -1.90 28.17 21.07
C THR A 814 -2.98 28.63 20.08
N THR A 815 -2.79 28.29 18.82
CA THR A 815 -3.77 28.57 17.76
C THR A 815 -3.74 27.52 16.64
N MET A 816 -4.85 27.40 15.90
CA MET A 816 -4.98 26.59 14.69
C MET A 816 -5.20 27.47 13.46
N THR A 817 -4.57 27.14 12.32
CA THR A 817 -4.70 27.89 11.06
C THR A 817 -5.17 27.01 9.89
N GLY A 818 -5.91 27.62 8.96
CA GLY A 818 -6.40 27.00 7.73
C GLY A 818 -5.45 27.05 6.54
N ARG A 819 -4.43 27.92 6.59
CA ARG A 819 -3.53 28.18 5.47
C ARG A 819 -2.08 28.03 5.91
N LYS A 820 -1.29 27.29 5.11
CA LYS A 820 0.15 27.08 5.36
C LYS A 820 0.95 28.39 5.30
N ALA A 821 0.53 29.33 4.44
CA ALA A 821 1.15 30.65 4.34
C ALA A 821 1.01 31.45 5.64
N THR A 822 -0.19 31.45 6.22
CA THR A 822 -0.48 32.08 7.53
C THR A 822 0.40 31.51 8.64
N LEU A 823 0.61 30.20 8.68
CA LEU A 823 1.51 29.57 9.66
C LEU A 823 2.95 30.10 9.54
N ALA A 824 3.45 30.26 8.31
CA ALA A 824 4.81 30.74 8.08
C ALA A 824 4.99 32.19 8.57
N ALA A 825 4.04 33.07 8.25
CA ALA A 825 4.04 34.45 8.73
C ALA A 825 3.93 34.52 10.27
N LEU A 826 3.07 33.70 10.86
CA LEU A 826 2.87 33.64 12.30
C LEU A 826 4.13 33.22 13.07
N LYS A 827 4.86 32.20 12.59
CA LYS A 827 6.13 31.77 13.18
C LYS A 827 7.17 32.90 13.22
N THR A 828 7.26 33.68 12.15
CA THR A 828 8.16 34.83 12.09
C THR A 828 7.79 35.87 13.15
N ARG A 829 6.49 36.16 13.30
CA ARG A 829 6.01 37.14 14.29
C ARG A 829 6.19 36.67 15.73
N VAL A 830 5.90 35.40 16.03
CA VAL A 830 6.13 34.80 17.36
C VAL A 830 7.61 34.89 17.76
N ARG A 831 8.53 34.66 16.82
CA ARG A 831 9.96 34.84 17.06
C ARG A 831 10.32 36.31 17.29
N ALA A 832 9.76 37.23 16.52
CA ALA A 832 9.96 38.68 16.69
C ALA A 832 9.43 39.18 18.05
N ALA A 833 8.34 38.60 18.55
CA ALA A 833 7.79 38.85 19.87
C ALA A 833 8.67 38.32 21.02
N ARG A 834 9.81 37.67 20.73
CA ARG A 834 10.73 37.07 21.71
C ARG A 834 10.10 35.95 22.54
N ALA A 835 9.16 35.19 21.95
CA ALA A 835 8.72 33.94 22.57
C ALA A 835 9.91 32.99 22.73
N ARG A 836 10.07 32.45 23.93
CA ARG A 836 11.24 31.65 24.31
C ARG A 836 11.14 30.22 23.81
N ARG A 837 9.92 29.70 23.70
CA ARG A 837 9.63 28.34 23.25
C ARG A 837 8.51 28.34 22.22
N VAL A 838 8.65 27.52 21.18
CA VAL A 838 7.68 27.39 20.08
C VAL A 838 7.52 25.92 19.70
N ARG A 839 6.27 25.47 19.50
CA ARG A 839 5.91 24.12 19.05
C ARG A 839 4.95 24.21 17.86
N GLU A 840 5.07 23.28 16.92
CA GLU A 840 4.25 23.24 15.72
C GLU A 840 3.71 21.84 15.43
N GLY A 841 2.60 21.76 14.71
CA GLY A 841 1.99 20.50 14.28
C GLY A 841 1.07 20.65 13.08
N SER A 842 0.60 19.52 12.58
CA SER A 842 -0.42 19.45 11.53
C SER A 842 -1.51 18.44 11.88
N LEU A 843 -2.76 18.81 11.62
CA LEU A 843 -3.95 18.01 11.83
C LEU A 843 -4.54 17.65 10.46
N VAL A 844 -4.50 16.39 10.08
CA VAL A 844 -4.93 15.91 8.76
C VAL A 844 -6.19 15.06 8.90
N HIS A 845 -7.32 15.56 8.40
CA HIS A 845 -8.59 14.85 8.38
C HIS A 845 -9.13 14.78 6.95
N GLY A 846 -9.11 13.59 6.36
CA GLY A 846 -9.48 13.39 4.97
C GLY A 846 -8.58 14.20 4.02
N ARG A 847 -9.16 15.15 3.28
CA ARG A 847 -8.45 16.06 2.36
C ARG A 847 -8.11 17.42 2.98
N THR A 848 -8.54 17.66 4.22
CA THR A 848 -8.34 18.93 4.91
C THR A 848 -7.16 18.82 5.85
N THR A 849 -6.21 19.74 5.68
CA THR A 849 -5.08 19.90 6.61
C THR A 849 -5.24 21.23 7.34
N ARG A 850 -5.15 21.21 8.66
CA ARG A 850 -5.00 22.38 9.52
C ARG A 850 -3.61 22.36 10.14
N TRP A 851 -3.06 23.53 10.43
CA TRP A 851 -1.78 23.64 11.13
C TRP A 851 -2.01 24.20 12.52
N VAL A 852 -1.16 23.83 13.46
CA VAL A 852 -1.23 24.31 14.85
C VAL A 852 0.12 24.87 15.26
N LEU A 853 0.09 25.93 16.06
CA LEU A 853 1.26 26.60 16.61
C LEU A 853 1.03 26.89 18.09
N ALA A 854 2.03 26.64 18.92
CA ALA A 854 2.04 27.00 20.32
C ALA A 854 3.33 27.77 20.66
N TRP A 855 3.25 28.75 21.55
CA TRP A 855 4.40 29.52 22.01
C TRP A 855 4.30 29.90 23.50
N SER A 856 5.44 30.09 24.15
CA SER A 856 5.54 30.43 25.57
C SER A 856 6.64 31.46 25.82
N PHE A 857 6.40 32.36 26.76
CA PHE A 857 7.38 33.37 27.22
C PHE A 857 8.15 32.94 28.48
N LEU A 858 7.82 31.78 29.05
CA LEU A 858 8.46 31.21 30.23
C LEU A 858 9.72 30.39 29.86
N ASP A 859 10.77 30.53 30.67
CA ASP A 859 11.96 29.67 30.69
C ASP A 859 11.70 28.41 31.53
N GLN A 860 12.20 27.26 31.09
CA GLN A 860 11.88 25.97 31.69
C GLN A 860 13.04 25.43 32.56
N THR A 861 13.41 26.13 33.63
CA THR A 861 14.58 25.77 34.45
C THR A 861 14.27 25.16 35.83
N ARG A 862 13.00 25.08 36.25
CA ARG A 862 12.64 24.58 37.59
C ARG A 862 11.41 23.67 37.57
N PHE A 863 11.52 22.50 38.19
CA PHE A 863 10.41 21.57 38.42
C PHE A 863 10.30 21.31 39.92
N ALA A 864 9.13 21.58 40.50
CA ALA A 864 8.89 21.44 41.94
C ALA A 864 7.89 20.31 42.22
N LEU A 865 8.21 19.45 43.18
CA LEU A 865 7.36 18.34 43.61
C LEU A 865 7.09 18.44 45.12
N GLU A 866 5.82 18.57 45.50
CA GLU A 866 5.40 18.60 46.90
C GLU A 866 5.09 17.17 47.39
N LEU A 867 5.55 16.83 48.59
CA LEU A 867 5.38 15.53 49.26
C LEU A 867 4.63 15.74 50.58
N PRO A 868 3.29 15.69 50.56
CA PRO A 868 2.46 15.94 51.75
C PRO A 868 2.67 14.86 52.83
N GLY A 869 2.79 15.26 54.09
CA GLY A 869 2.88 14.32 55.23
C GLY A 869 4.20 13.54 55.33
N ARG A 870 5.24 13.98 54.61
CA ARG A 870 6.57 13.34 54.57
C ARG A 870 7.64 14.27 55.12
N THR A 871 8.62 13.68 55.79
CA THR A 871 9.78 14.42 56.29
C THR A 871 10.79 14.68 55.17
N PRO A 872 11.69 15.67 55.31
CA PRO A 872 12.81 15.85 54.38
C PRO A 872 13.68 14.60 54.18
N ALA A 873 13.81 13.75 55.20
CA ALA A 873 14.56 12.49 55.10
C ALA A 873 13.86 11.45 54.19
N ASP A 874 12.52 11.40 54.23
CA ASP A 874 11.73 10.52 53.34
C ASP A 874 11.84 10.96 51.88
N ALA A 875 11.83 12.28 51.66
CA ALA A 875 11.99 12.88 50.34
C ALA A 875 13.37 12.59 49.73
N ALA A 876 14.43 12.62 50.54
CA ALA A 876 15.79 12.25 50.13
C ALA A 876 15.89 10.78 49.68
N ARG A 877 15.36 9.85 50.48
CA ARG A 877 15.31 8.42 50.11
C ARG A 877 14.57 8.18 48.80
N TRP A 878 13.52 8.96 48.54
CA TRP A 878 12.75 8.88 47.31
C TRP A 878 13.50 9.35 46.08
N LEU A 879 14.25 10.44 46.24
CA LEU A 879 15.14 10.94 45.20
C LEU A 879 16.20 9.88 44.85
N GLU A 880 16.81 9.26 45.86
CA GLU A 880 17.80 8.20 45.68
C GLU A 880 17.21 6.96 44.98
N ALA A 881 16.02 6.51 45.39
CA ALA A 881 15.36 5.35 44.78
C ALA A 881 14.97 5.59 43.31
N ALA A 882 14.42 6.77 42.99
CA ALA A 882 14.05 7.13 41.63
C ALA A 882 15.27 7.31 40.72
N ALA A 883 16.36 7.86 41.26
CA ALA A 883 17.62 7.99 40.54
C ALA A 883 18.29 6.64 40.29
N ALA A 884 18.26 5.72 41.27
CA ALA A 884 18.75 4.35 41.12
C ALA A 884 17.98 3.59 40.03
N ALA A 885 16.65 3.72 39.97
CA ALA A 885 15.81 3.13 38.91
C ALA A 885 16.15 3.65 37.50
N LEU A 886 16.72 4.86 37.43
CA LEU A 886 17.17 5.50 36.21
C LEU A 886 18.67 5.36 35.96
N ALA A 887 19.40 4.61 36.80
CA ALA A 887 20.87 4.49 36.79
C ALA A 887 21.61 5.84 36.83
N ILE A 888 21.05 6.80 37.58
CA ILE A 888 21.65 8.11 37.88
C ILE A 888 22.29 8.01 39.27
N ALA A 889 23.56 8.39 39.39
CA ALA A 889 24.24 8.51 40.68
C ALA A 889 23.76 9.79 41.39
N VAL A 890 23.47 9.72 42.68
CA VAL A 890 23.09 10.86 43.52
C VAL A 890 24.12 10.99 44.64
N HIS A 891 24.61 12.21 44.85
CA HIS A 891 25.56 12.52 45.90
C HIS A 891 25.07 13.73 46.71
N PRO A 892 25.19 13.72 48.04
CA PRO A 892 24.94 14.90 48.85
C PRO A 892 25.88 16.04 48.40
N ALA A 893 25.32 17.22 48.13
CA ALA A 893 26.04 18.38 47.62
C ALA A 893 26.13 19.54 48.64
N GLY A 894 25.65 19.33 49.87
CA GLY A 894 25.67 20.30 50.96
C GLY A 894 24.27 20.74 51.38
N SER A 895 24.18 21.89 52.03
CA SER A 895 22.92 22.53 52.41
C SER A 895 22.98 24.03 52.19
N GLU A 896 21.94 24.62 51.62
CA GLU A 896 21.83 26.05 51.38
C GLU A 896 20.43 26.50 51.81
N ASP A 897 20.33 27.58 52.60
CA ASP A 897 19.08 28.14 53.14
C ASP A 897 18.16 27.10 53.83
N GLY A 898 18.74 26.19 54.60
CA GLY A 898 18.00 25.13 55.30
C GLY A 898 17.45 24.02 54.38
N ARG A 899 17.88 23.98 53.11
CA ARG A 899 17.54 22.92 52.17
C ARG A 899 18.71 21.97 51.98
N ALA A 900 18.47 20.67 52.08
CA ALA A 900 19.49 19.67 51.71
C ALA A 900 19.61 19.63 50.19
N LEU A 901 20.84 19.82 49.68
CA LEU A 901 21.13 19.82 48.25
C LEU A 901 21.72 18.48 47.83
N TYR A 902 21.21 17.93 46.74
CA TYR A 902 21.72 16.70 46.14
C TYR A 902 22.18 16.98 44.71
N ALA A 903 23.41 16.62 44.39
CA ALA A 903 23.94 16.64 43.03
C ALA A 903 23.77 15.26 42.41
N CYS A 904 23.25 15.23 41.20
CA CYS A 904 23.05 13.98 40.49
C CYS A 904 23.93 13.94 39.24
N ALA A 905 24.38 12.75 38.86
CA ALA A 905 25.28 12.51 37.75
C ALA A 905 24.86 11.24 37.00
N ALA A 906 24.60 11.35 35.70
CA ALA A 906 24.31 10.17 34.88
C ALA A 906 25.58 9.31 34.70
N ALA A 907 25.51 7.99 34.87
CA ALA A 907 26.62 7.09 34.58
C ALA A 907 26.82 6.91 33.05
N GLU A 908 28.00 6.44 32.62
CA GLU A 908 28.40 6.31 31.20
C GLU A 908 27.42 5.56 30.29
N ARG A 909 26.54 4.72 30.86
CA ARG A 909 25.59 3.87 30.09
C ARG A 909 24.16 4.40 30.01
N THR A 910 23.89 5.60 30.51
CA THR A 910 22.52 6.14 30.70
C THR A 910 22.08 7.16 29.66
N TRP A 911 22.64 7.14 28.46
CA TRP A 911 22.27 8.10 27.42
C TRP A 911 21.13 7.57 26.54
N THR A 912 19.98 8.25 26.60
CA THR A 912 18.80 8.01 25.76
C THR A 912 19.12 8.18 24.26
N ARG A 913 18.30 7.56 23.40
CA ARG A 913 18.43 7.59 21.92
C ARG A 913 18.51 9.01 21.33
N GLN A 914 18.07 10.03 22.05
CA GLN A 914 17.97 11.42 21.58
C GLN A 914 19.31 12.18 21.71
N TRP A 915 20.05 11.98 22.80
CA TRP A 915 21.40 12.56 22.98
C TRP A 915 22.42 11.97 22.01
N ARG A 916 22.38 10.65 21.76
CA ARG A 916 23.23 9.99 20.74
C ARG A 916 22.96 10.52 19.33
N ARG A 917 21.70 10.88 19.02
CA ARG A 917 21.33 11.53 17.76
C ARG A 917 21.86 12.96 17.66
N GLN A 918 21.89 13.72 18.76
CA GLN A 918 22.48 15.07 18.78
C GLN A 918 24.01 15.04 18.64
N GLN A 919 24.72 14.12 19.31
CA GLN A 919 26.18 13.94 19.14
C GLN A 919 26.56 13.53 17.71
N GLN A 920 25.80 12.60 17.10
CA GLN A 920 25.99 12.26 15.68
C GLN A 920 25.70 13.44 14.75
N GLN A 921 24.71 14.28 15.06
CA GLN A 921 24.44 15.50 14.28
C GLN A 921 25.50 16.59 14.47
N GLN A 922 26.11 16.72 15.66
CA GLN A 922 27.22 17.65 15.90
C GLN A 922 28.51 17.17 15.21
N GLN A 923 28.84 15.87 15.26
CA GLN A 923 29.95 15.31 14.50
C GLN A 923 29.74 15.41 12.98
N GLN A 924 28.51 15.24 12.50
CA GLN A 924 28.17 15.46 11.09
C GLN A 924 28.29 16.94 10.68
N ARG A 925 27.94 17.88 11.57
CA ARG A 925 28.11 19.33 11.32
C ARG A 925 29.59 19.76 11.32
N GLN A 926 30.42 19.17 12.18
CA GLN A 926 31.87 19.41 12.18
C GLN A 926 32.57 18.79 10.95
N ARG A 927 32.06 17.66 10.42
CA ARG A 927 32.57 17.04 9.18
C ARG A 927 32.12 17.75 7.89
N GLN A 928 31.16 18.68 7.97
CA GLN A 928 30.61 19.40 6.81
C GLN A 928 31.23 20.80 6.58
N LYS A 929 32.22 21.22 7.36
CA LYS A 929 33.03 22.42 7.08
C LYS A 929 34.51 22.05 6.90
N PRO A 930 35.00 21.86 5.66
CA PRO A 930 36.43 21.80 5.40
C PRO A 930 36.96 23.24 5.27
N GLY A 931 37.83 23.64 6.20
CA GLY A 931 38.61 24.88 6.08
C GLY A 931 38.28 25.96 7.12
N GLU A 932 38.68 25.73 8.36
CA GLU A 932 39.09 26.78 9.31
C GLU A 932 39.79 26.07 10.48
N ALA A 933 41.11 25.96 10.37
CA ALA A 933 41.99 25.60 11.47
C ALA A 933 42.73 26.87 11.86
N ASP A 934 42.39 27.49 12.99
CA ASP A 934 43.32 27.67 14.10
C ASP A 934 42.65 28.36 15.31
N ALA A 935 43.27 28.21 16.48
CA ALA A 935 42.96 28.80 17.81
C ALA A 935 42.11 27.97 18.81
N GLY A 936 42.60 26.76 19.15
CA GLY A 936 42.73 26.21 20.53
C GLY A 936 41.51 25.80 21.39
N PRO A 937 41.70 25.04 22.50
CA PRO A 937 42.79 24.12 22.83
C PRO A 937 42.40 22.64 22.62
N ALA A 938 43.42 21.79 22.64
CA ALA A 938 43.36 20.35 22.46
C ALA A 938 42.42 19.64 23.44
N ALA A 939 41.89 18.50 22.97
CA ALA A 939 41.12 17.54 23.73
C ALA A 939 41.82 17.14 25.05
N THR A 940 41.29 17.60 26.17
CA THR A 940 41.28 16.80 27.39
C THR A 940 40.02 15.95 27.34
N GLY A 941 40.16 14.65 27.60
CA GLY A 941 39.06 13.69 27.53
C GLY A 941 37.84 14.21 28.28
N SER A 942 36.78 14.57 27.56
CA SER A 942 35.53 14.93 28.21
C SER A 942 34.84 13.64 28.60
N THR A 943 34.89 13.35 29.90
CA THR A 943 33.83 12.63 30.59
C THR A 943 32.47 13.07 30.03
N PRO A 944 31.52 12.14 29.84
CA PRO A 944 30.20 12.48 29.31
C PRO A 944 29.60 13.61 30.18
N PRO A 945 28.86 14.57 29.57
CA PRO A 945 28.40 15.75 30.30
C PRO A 945 27.62 15.29 31.53
N VAL A 946 28.12 15.64 32.71
CA VAL A 946 27.41 15.31 33.95
C VAL A 946 26.15 16.16 33.96
N LEU A 947 24.97 15.54 33.84
CA LEU A 947 23.68 16.21 34.05
C LEU A 947 23.59 16.64 35.51
N ARG A 948 24.12 17.82 35.83
CA ARG A 948 24.02 18.39 37.17
C ARG A 948 22.64 19.01 37.31
N PHE A 949 21.86 18.42 38.20
CA PHE A 949 20.69 19.07 38.75
C PHE A 949 20.81 19.04 40.26
N THR A 950 20.47 20.17 40.87
CA THR A 950 20.39 20.27 42.32
C THR A 950 18.98 19.90 42.73
N ALA A 951 18.82 18.96 43.65
CA ALA A 951 17.55 18.73 44.31
C ALA A 951 17.59 19.41 45.68
N ALA A 952 16.75 20.42 45.91
CA ALA A 952 16.65 21.05 47.21
C ALA A 952 15.47 20.46 47.99
N VAL A 953 15.75 19.85 49.14
CA VAL A 953 14.72 19.31 50.04
C VAL A 953 14.51 20.25 51.22
N SER A 954 13.33 20.86 51.31
CA SER A 954 12.97 21.76 52.42
C SER A 954 11.64 21.36 53.07
N PRO A 955 11.42 21.71 54.35
CA PRO A 955 10.07 21.76 54.89
C PRO A 955 9.23 22.73 54.05
N ASN A 956 7.99 22.36 53.77
CA ASN A 956 7.05 23.21 53.04
C ASN A 956 6.61 24.35 53.97
N GLY A 957 6.81 25.61 53.56
CA GLY A 957 6.55 26.79 54.39
C GLY A 957 5.11 26.94 54.90
N ALA A 958 4.17 26.13 54.41
CA ALA A 958 2.77 26.10 54.86
C ALA A 958 2.46 25.02 55.92
N SER A 959 3.33 24.02 56.13
CA SER A 959 3.11 22.94 57.11
C SER A 959 4.43 22.21 57.41
N ALA A 960 4.81 22.15 58.69
CA ALA A 960 6.06 21.51 59.16
C ALA A 960 6.15 20.00 58.85
N ALA A 961 5.07 19.37 58.40
CA ALA A 961 4.99 17.93 58.12
C ALA A 961 5.09 17.57 56.62
N ALA A 962 5.31 18.51 55.71
CA ALA A 962 5.41 18.23 54.28
C ALA A 962 6.80 18.63 53.74
N ALA A 963 7.37 17.80 52.88
CA ALA A 963 8.65 18.06 52.23
C ALA A 963 8.45 18.49 50.77
N ARG A 964 9.38 19.26 50.22
CA ARG A 964 9.38 19.69 48.81
C ARG A 964 10.70 19.30 48.16
N ILE A 965 10.65 18.75 46.94
CA ILE A 965 11.82 18.49 46.10
C ILE A 965 11.79 19.48 44.93
N ASP A 966 12.74 20.41 44.90
CA ASP A 966 12.94 21.29 43.74
C ASP A 966 14.09 20.77 42.87
N LEU A 967 13.80 20.43 41.62
CA LEU A 967 14.80 20.06 40.61
C LEU A 967 15.18 21.28 39.77
N PHE A 968 16.46 21.63 39.80
CA PHE A 968 17.03 22.74 39.03
C PHE A 968 17.90 22.22 37.90
N LEU A 969 17.64 22.66 36.66
CA LEU A 969 18.53 22.37 35.53
C LEU A 969 19.56 23.49 35.39
N GLU A 970 20.85 23.16 35.37
CA GLU A 970 21.88 24.16 35.07
C GLU A 970 21.68 24.75 33.64
N PRO A 971 22.03 26.03 33.42
CA PRO A 971 21.91 26.65 32.09
C PRO A 971 22.72 25.90 31.02
N GLY A 972 22.11 25.62 29.86
CA GLY A 972 22.79 25.02 28.70
C GLY A 972 22.60 23.50 28.51
N TYR A 973 21.82 22.82 29.36
CA TYR A 973 21.58 21.37 29.28
C TYR A 973 20.18 21.01 28.74
N ASP A 974 20.03 19.81 28.15
CA ASP A 974 18.78 19.28 27.60
C ASP A 974 17.82 18.82 28.72
N SER A 975 16.60 19.36 28.74
CA SER A 975 15.57 19.11 29.75
C SER A 975 14.90 17.73 29.66
N SER A 976 15.16 16.96 28.60
CA SER A 976 14.54 15.65 28.35
C SER A 976 14.79 14.61 29.45
N ALA A 977 15.99 14.60 30.04
CA ALA A 977 16.34 13.71 31.15
C ALA A 977 15.66 14.14 32.45
N LEU A 978 15.56 15.44 32.69
CA LEU A 978 14.94 16.00 33.90
C LEU A 978 13.41 15.83 33.88
N LEU A 979 12.78 15.93 32.70
CA LEU A 979 11.38 15.55 32.47
C LEU A 979 11.15 14.05 32.75
N SER A 980 12.09 13.19 32.37
CA SER A 980 12.00 11.74 32.63
C SER A 980 12.14 11.42 34.12
N LEU A 981 13.05 12.09 34.83
CA LEU A 981 13.22 11.95 36.28
C LEU A 981 12.01 12.49 37.04
N HIS A 982 11.56 13.70 36.73
CA HIS A 982 10.33 14.27 37.27
C HIS A 982 9.13 13.35 37.04
N GLY A 983 9.00 12.77 35.85
CA GLY A 983 7.94 11.81 35.51
C GLY A 983 8.03 10.47 36.24
N HIS A 984 9.23 9.98 36.59
CA HIS A 984 9.39 8.79 37.43
C HIS A 984 9.09 9.09 38.89
N LEU A 985 9.61 10.18 39.44
CA LEU A 985 9.30 10.65 40.80
C LEU A 985 7.79 10.86 40.97
N SER A 986 7.13 11.50 40.01
CA SER A 986 5.68 11.72 40.09
C SER A 986 4.86 10.44 39.94
N ARG A 987 5.32 9.45 39.14
CA ARG A 987 4.63 8.15 39.01
C ARG A 987 4.80 7.28 40.25
N ALA A 988 5.97 7.30 40.87
CA ALA A 988 6.17 6.65 42.14
C ALA A 988 5.17 7.19 43.18
N LEU A 989 4.92 8.50 43.22
CA LEU A 989 3.96 9.16 44.14
C LEU A 989 2.55 8.62 44.00
N LEU A 990 2.13 8.43 42.75
CA LEU A 990 0.83 7.88 42.41
C LEU A 990 0.72 6.39 42.75
N ALA A 991 1.81 5.62 42.61
CA ALA A 991 1.82 4.20 42.95
C ALA A 991 1.75 3.95 44.47
N ASP A 992 2.42 4.79 45.27
CA ASP A 992 2.48 4.63 46.73
C ASP A 992 1.17 5.09 47.42
N SER A 993 0.52 6.14 46.88
CA SER A 993 -0.81 6.58 47.33
C SER A 993 -1.93 5.58 47.00
N ALA A 994 -1.75 4.75 45.96
CA ALA A 994 -2.69 3.67 45.64
C ALA A 994 -2.54 2.44 46.57
N SER A 995 -1.39 2.27 47.25
CA SER A 995 -1.17 1.13 48.16
C SER A 995 -1.68 1.34 49.59
N SER A 996 -2.07 2.58 49.95
CA SER A 996 -2.46 2.97 51.31
C SER A 996 -3.97 3.21 51.52
N ALA A 997 -4.82 2.85 50.55
CA ALA A 997 -6.27 2.93 50.74
C ALA A 997 -6.77 1.76 51.63
N PRO A 998 -7.41 2.02 52.79
CA PRO A 998 -7.94 0.95 53.63
C PRO A 998 -9.17 0.34 52.94
N THR A 999 -9.11 -0.96 52.66
CA THR A 999 -10.26 -1.76 52.23
C THR A 999 -11.31 -1.81 53.35
N LYS A 1000 -12.37 -1.01 53.23
CA LYS A 1000 -13.60 -1.21 54.01
C LYS A 1000 -14.37 -2.41 53.44
N PRO A 1001 -14.89 -3.33 54.27
CA PRO A 1001 -15.73 -4.43 53.80
C PRO A 1001 -17.10 -3.89 53.38
N GLN A 1002 -17.62 -4.38 52.24
CA GLN A 1002 -19.00 -4.11 51.82
C GLN A 1002 -19.98 -4.88 52.71
N PRO A 1003 -21.13 -4.29 53.10
CA PRO A 1003 -22.23 -5.05 53.67
C PRO A 1003 -23.04 -5.71 52.55
N GLU A 1004 -23.44 -6.97 52.76
CA GLU A 1004 -24.40 -7.67 51.92
C GLU A 1004 -25.76 -6.94 51.88
N PRO A 1005 -26.49 -6.96 50.76
CA PRO A 1005 -27.83 -6.40 50.70
C PRO A 1005 -28.83 -7.37 51.34
N ALA A 1006 -29.51 -6.90 52.38
CA ALA A 1006 -30.74 -7.49 52.88
C ALA A 1006 -31.94 -6.75 52.25
N GLY A 1007 -32.91 -7.51 51.71
CA GLY A 1007 -34.24 -7.04 51.31
C GLY A 1007 -34.48 -7.01 49.81
#